data_AF-A0A355RN33-F1
#
_entry.id   AF-A0A355RN33-F1
#
_cell.length_a   1.000
_cell.length_b   1.000
_cell.length_c   1.000
_cell.angle_alpha   90.00
_cell.angle_beta   90.00
_cell.angle_gamma   90.00
#
_symmetry.space_group_name_H-M   'P 1'
#
loop_
_entity.id
_entity.type
_entity.pdbx_description
1 polymer ?
#
loop_
_entity_poly.entity_id
_entity_poly.type
_entity_poly.pdbx_seq_one_letter_code
_entity_poly.pdbx_strand_id
1 'polypeptide(L)'
;MKKRFISNVVLLSLLGGGIALSSCSEPSSSVVCMHASDVISLIDSLSDSSNKEEIEAARKAYDSLSSEEKGNIPASILNKLERLESILSSKAASQTVIDLIDSLNSSSTEEEINEAKAAYDSLNEEAKGFVTNLDKLLNALERIQSQKEAEMFSNKVNSIDLTTLTSETIKEIENAYENLSIEAKNLLDEATKEKYQQILVELDRQAALNFKNNIANSNVDTIEYDEIVTLRNEYESLSEKAKSFLDEATLTKYNQILENIDKVAKELANRIEELSSIEDVDLLFLAKKEEIKQLREKFSSLPAELKEKVTNINKLGELEKLIASFSLLLGGEDSPLRLKGDSEEYSYPTSFDVGFDQTYGTTLNLTLNQASQNYSLEVYFNNSIDNETLKSYDRLFFYFYNPGEVEVNMCLADTAWTRFGDSSSTYGKGWHKIEVDVSSILSSKPSAKIDTITSGWALFNPSVKEGWKITPIYGYKDNDKASLKTINSILSSLPSSLSGKTNQEKIQCISKLAYAKKLISSLAEEKKETVDMSKVDSFSSSYEKVGNVLYGINDNDTLNPFGSEENKEKIQSIDFDSSSSFASNYGQCFKINFKKSSPCSVYEFRLDNLSIDFSSYSYLCYSSMNDLCEWGGSSEGYGDYSYLIDDDIKLDLAANKQKYGLPGFYVDDGLGKGISFFEYQIDKEQESNQFKIPRFVYQNSWSSTVNSYLYLSPLVGLK
;
A
#
# COMPACT_ATOMS: atom_id res chain seq x y z
N MET A 1 50.21 77.40 33.83
CA MET A 1 50.90 78.68 33.52
C MET A 1 49.94 79.83 33.84
N LYS A 2 50.30 80.78 34.73
CA LYS A 2 49.46 81.90 35.29
C LYS A 2 48.24 81.47 36.15
N LYS A 3 47.82 82.16 37.23
CA LYS A 3 48.51 83.12 38.16
C LYS A 3 47.60 83.44 39.40
N ARG A 4 48.22 83.90 40.51
CA ARG A 4 47.69 84.65 41.72
C ARG A 4 47.23 83.82 42.94
N PHE A 5 47.26 84.33 44.20
CA PHE A 5 48.26 85.12 44.99
C PHE A 5 47.75 85.37 46.45
N ILE A 6 48.60 85.22 47.50
CA ILE A 6 48.50 85.81 48.88
C ILE A 6 47.33 85.29 49.79
N SER A 7 47.41 85.09 51.13
CA SER A 7 48.36 85.54 52.21
C SER A 7 48.56 84.51 53.37
N ASN A 8 49.64 84.68 54.15
CA ASN A 8 49.83 84.19 55.55
C ASN A 8 49.32 85.27 56.58
N VAL A 9 49.37 85.20 57.93
CA VAL A 9 50.24 84.53 58.95
C VAL A 9 49.51 84.36 60.31
N VAL A 10 50.09 83.52 61.21
CA VAL A 10 50.00 83.40 62.70
C VAL A 10 49.33 82.09 63.19
N LEU A 11 49.95 81.08 63.85
CA LEU A 11 51.30 80.80 64.42
C LEU A 11 51.56 81.15 65.91
N LEU A 12 51.52 80.16 66.83
CA LEU A 12 52.31 79.96 68.10
C LEU A 12 51.78 78.70 68.86
N SER A 13 52.49 78.00 69.77
CA SER A 13 53.78 77.28 69.69
C SER A 13 53.99 76.43 70.97
N LEU A 14 54.67 75.27 70.90
CA LEU A 14 55.06 74.48 72.09
C LEU A 14 56.16 75.14 72.94
N LEU A 15 56.12 74.88 74.25
CA LEU A 15 57.20 74.75 75.27
C LEU A 15 56.47 74.60 76.64
N GLY A 16 56.88 73.81 77.63
CA GLY A 16 58.00 72.89 77.79
C GLY A 16 58.35 72.76 79.29
N GLY A 17 58.68 71.55 79.78
CA GLY A 17 59.17 71.33 81.15
C GLY A 17 58.26 70.45 82.02
N GLY A 18 58.83 69.40 82.62
CA GLY A 18 58.14 68.50 83.55
C GLY A 18 58.65 68.65 84.99
N ILE A 19 57.77 68.37 85.94
CA ILE A 19 58.09 68.04 87.34
C ILE A 19 57.17 66.88 87.74
N ALA A 20 57.69 65.93 88.52
CA ALA A 20 56.95 64.74 88.95
C ALA A 20 56.31 64.91 90.34
N LEU A 21 55.20 64.17 90.56
CA LEU A 21 54.66 63.70 91.85
C LEU A 21 54.22 64.75 92.90
N SER A 22 52.90 64.85 93.15
CA SER A 22 52.32 64.46 94.47
C SER A 22 50.77 64.46 94.48
N SER A 23 50.19 63.31 94.84
CA SER A 23 48.97 63.09 95.64
C SER A 23 47.61 63.80 95.35
N CYS A 24 46.64 62.94 94.97
CA CYS A 24 45.28 62.79 95.54
C CYS A 24 44.05 63.62 95.07
N SER A 25 42.94 62.85 94.99
CA SER A 25 41.50 63.18 95.06
C SER A 25 40.78 63.87 93.88
N GLU A 26 39.95 63.05 93.22
CA GLU A 26 38.70 63.29 92.46
C GLU A 26 37.64 64.19 93.17
N PRO A 27 36.47 64.55 92.57
CA PRO A 27 35.82 63.97 91.36
C PRO A 27 35.20 64.95 90.33
N SER A 28 34.90 64.46 89.12
CA SER A 28 33.54 64.39 88.54
C SER A 28 33.55 63.98 87.05
N SER A 29 32.71 63.00 86.69
CA SER A 29 32.46 62.57 85.31
C SER A 29 31.22 63.26 84.75
N SER A 30 31.27 63.69 83.49
CA SER A 30 30.09 64.09 82.71
C SER A 30 29.97 63.25 81.44
N VAL A 31 28.91 62.43 81.39
CA VAL A 31 28.52 61.68 80.19
C VAL A 31 27.39 62.45 79.51
N VAL A 32 27.54 62.74 78.22
CA VAL A 32 26.47 63.31 77.41
C VAL A 32 25.46 62.20 77.10
N CYS A 33 24.24 62.34 77.59
CA CYS A 33 23.14 61.41 77.31
C CYS A 33 22.43 61.84 76.01
N MET A 34 22.33 60.95 75.02
CA MET A 34 21.44 61.14 73.87
C MET A 34 20.00 60.80 74.25
N HIS A 35 19.02 61.48 73.63
CA HIS A 35 17.61 61.16 73.80
C HIS A 35 17.11 60.19 72.70
N ALA A 36 16.02 59.48 72.98
CA ALA A 36 15.41 58.52 72.05
C ALA A 36 15.06 59.15 70.68
N SER A 37 14.63 60.42 70.65
CA SER A 37 14.36 61.18 69.42
C SER A 37 15.58 61.30 68.49
N ASP A 38 16.77 61.43 69.07
CA ASP A 38 18.01 61.64 68.33
C ASP A 38 18.49 60.31 67.74
N VAL A 39 18.35 59.22 68.50
CA VAL A 39 18.64 57.85 68.06
C VAL A 39 17.66 57.40 66.97
N ILE A 40 16.37 57.73 67.09
CA ILE A 40 15.37 57.46 66.03
C ILE A 40 15.77 58.17 64.73
N SER A 41 16.12 59.46 64.81
CA SER A 41 16.52 60.25 63.64
C SER A 41 17.81 59.72 63.00
N LEU A 42 18.76 59.27 63.81
CA LEU A 42 20.01 58.66 63.34
C LEU A 42 19.73 57.35 62.57
N ILE A 43 19.03 56.40 63.19
CA ILE A 43 18.72 55.10 62.57
C ILE A 43 17.84 55.28 61.32
N ASP A 44 16.88 56.20 61.34
CA ASP A 44 15.99 56.39 60.20
C ASP A 44 16.69 57.04 58.98
N SER A 45 17.77 57.78 59.20
CA SER A 45 18.60 58.29 58.10
C SER A 45 19.44 57.21 57.40
N LEU A 46 19.61 56.03 58.01
CA LEU A 46 20.34 54.91 57.41
C LEU A 46 19.56 54.23 56.29
N SER A 47 20.30 53.60 55.37
CA SER A 47 19.76 52.85 54.24
C SER A 47 20.67 51.66 53.89
N ASP A 48 20.25 50.83 52.94
CA ASP A 48 20.98 49.63 52.51
C ASP A 48 22.37 49.93 51.90
N SER A 49 22.69 51.21 51.63
CA SER A 49 24.01 51.68 51.19
C SER A 49 24.85 52.33 52.29
N SER A 50 24.36 52.42 53.54
CA SER A 50 25.13 52.93 54.68
C SER A 50 26.37 52.08 54.95
N ASN A 51 27.45 52.72 55.39
CA ASN A 51 28.71 52.05 55.66
C ASN A 51 28.74 51.39 57.06
N LYS A 52 29.80 50.62 57.31
CA LYS A 52 29.99 49.88 58.56
C LYS A 52 29.99 50.82 59.76
N GLU A 53 30.72 51.93 59.65
CA GLU A 53 30.93 52.90 60.72
C GLU A 53 29.61 53.62 61.10
N GLU A 54 28.76 53.93 60.13
CA GLU A 54 27.42 54.51 60.33
C GLU A 54 26.48 53.55 61.07
N ILE A 55 26.46 52.27 60.69
CA ILE A 55 25.61 51.25 61.31
C ILE A 55 26.09 50.93 62.73
N GLU A 56 27.40 50.74 62.93
CA GLU A 56 28.00 50.52 64.26
C GLU A 56 27.81 51.73 65.19
N ALA A 57 27.89 52.96 64.66
CA ALA A 57 27.61 54.18 65.42
C ALA A 57 26.14 54.25 65.86
N ALA A 58 25.20 53.88 65.00
CA ALA A 58 23.78 53.83 65.33
C ALA A 58 23.44 52.77 66.38
N ARG A 59 24.04 51.56 66.29
CA ARG A 59 23.93 50.53 67.33
C ARG A 59 24.50 51.00 68.66
N LYS A 60 25.69 51.60 68.66
CA LYS A 60 26.31 52.16 69.87
C LYS A 60 25.48 53.27 70.51
N ALA A 61 24.85 54.13 69.69
CA ALA A 61 23.95 55.18 70.16
C ALA A 61 22.68 54.59 70.81
N TYR A 62 22.07 53.59 70.16
CA TYR A 62 20.95 52.83 70.74
C TYR A 62 21.35 52.13 72.04
N ASP A 63 22.48 51.43 72.07
CA ASP A 63 22.91 50.66 73.24
C ASP A 63 23.20 51.55 74.46
N SER A 64 23.62 52.79 74.23
CA SER A 64 23.88 53.81 75.26
C SER A 64 22.62 54.43 75.88
N LEU A 65 21.42 54.16 75.35
CA LEU A 65 20.15 54.63 75.92
C LEU A 65 19.80 53.92 77.24
N SER A 66 19.08 54.62 78.11
CA SER A 66 18.49 54.05 79.33
C SER A 66 17.37 53.05 78.99
N SER A 67 16.98 52.20 79.95
CA SER A 67 15.87 51.26 79.76
C SER A 67 14.53 51.93 79.45
N GLU A 68 14.30 53.13 79.97
CA GLU A 68 13.09 53.93 79.71
C GLU A 68 13.12 54.52 78.29
N GLU A 69 14.26 55.09 77.88
CA GLU A 69 14.45 55.63 76.52
C GLU A 69 14.41 54.54 75.44
N LYS A 70 14.94 53.33 75.70
CA LYS A 70 14.79 52.18 74.79
C LYS A 70 13.34 51.77 74.60
N GLY A 71 12.49 51.93 75.62
CA GLY A 71 11.03 51.70 75.53
C GLY A 71 10.29 52.70 74.62
N ASN A 72 10.90 53.87 74.36
CA ASN A 72 10.36 54.90 73.47
C ASN A 72 10.77 54.70 71.99
N ILE A 73 11.66 53.75 71.67
CA ILE A 73 12.07 53.44 70.30
C ILE A 73 11.01 52.56 69.60
N PRO A 74 10.41 52.97 68.47
CA PRO A 74 9.48 52.13 67.74
C PRO A 74 10.14 50.85 67.24
N ALA A 75 9.47 49.71 67.36
CA ALA A 75 9.99 48.42 66.90
C ALA A 75 10.39 48.41 65.40
N SER A 76 9.73 49.21 64.56
CA SER A 76 10.11 49.38 63.14
C SER A 76 11.50 49.99 62.95
N ILE A 77 11.96 50.86 63.85
CA ILE A 77 13.28 51.49 63.82
C ILE A 77 14.34 50.49 64.26
N LEU A 78 14.09 49.73 65.33
CA LEU A 78 15.01 48.67 65.78
C LEU A 78 15.15 47.56 64.72
N ASN A 79 14.04 47.09 64.16
CA ASN A 79 14.05 46.10 63.07
C ASN A 79 14.79 46.61 61.82
N LYS A 80 14.73 47.92 61.53
CA LYS A 80 15.51 48.54 60.44
C LYS A 80 17.01 48.48 60.72
N LEU A 81 17.45 48.80 61.94
CA LEU A 81 18.85 48.67 62.32
C LEU A 81 19.33 47.21 62.26
N GLU A 82 18.58 46.27 62.82
CA GLU A 82 18.90 44.84 62.81
C GLU A 82 18.97 44.27 61.38
N ARG A 83 18.07 44.70 60.49
CA ARG A 83 18.13 44.36 59.06
C ARG A 83 19.39 44.91 58.40
N LEU A 84 19.79 46.16 58.69
CA LEU A 84 20.98 46.77 58.11
C LEU A 84 22.27 46.09 58.61
N GLU A 85 22.31 45.66 59.87
CA GLU A 85 23.39 44.84 60.41
C GLU A 85 23.45 43.45 59.76
N SER A 86 22.30 42.81 59.50
CA SER A 86 22.22 41.56 58.72
C SER A 86 22.80 41.77 57.32
N ILE A 87 22.35 42.81 56.59
CA ILE A 87 22.85 43.15 55.25
C ILE A 87 24.35 43.41 55.26
N LEU A 88 24.86 44.13 56.27
CA LEU A 88 26.30 44.40 56.42
C LEU A 88 27.11 43.11 56.64
N SER A 89 26.60 42.20 57.48
CA SER A 89 27.20 40.88 57.73
C SER A 89 27.17 40.02 56.47
N SER A 90 26.02 39.95 55.78
CA SER A 90 25.84 39.25 54.52
C SER A 90 26.81 39.76 53.44
N LYS A 91 26.95 41.09 53.28
CA LYS A 91 27.94 41.69 52.36
C LYS A 91 29.38 41.32 52.72
N ALA A 92 29.76 41.36 54.00
CA ALA A 92 31.11 41.02 54.45
C ALA A 92 31.46 39.55 54.17
N ALA A 93 30.53 38.62 54.46
CA ALA A 93 30.68 37.21 54.12
C ALA A 93 30.79 36.98 52.60
N SER A 94 29.97 37.70 51.82
CA SER A 94 29.98 37.64 50.36
C SER A 94 31.30 38.12 49.77
N GLN A 95 31.89 39.20 50.29
CA GLN A 95 33.16 39.72 49.82
C GLN A 95 34.29 38.69 49.97
N THR A 96 34.30 37.92 51.06
CA THR A 96 35.28 36.82 51.24
C THR A 96 35.16 35.77 50.13
N VAL A 97 33.94 35.46 49.69
CA VAL A 97 33.70 34.50 48.58
C VAL A 97 34.02 35.12 47.22
N ILE A 98 33.70 36.41 47.01
CA ILE A 98 34.09 37.15 45.80
C ILE A 98 35.61 37.13 45.64
N ASP A 99 36.36 37.43 46.70
CA ASP A 99 37.83 37.45 46.69
C ASP A 99 38.42 36.05 46.38
N LEU A 100 37.84 34.98 46.94
CA LEU A 100 38.21 33.59 46.60
C LEU A 100 37.97 33.29 45.12
N ILE A 101 36.78 33.60 44.58
CA ILE A 101 36.44 33.39 43.16
C ILE A 101 37.31 34.28 42.25
N ASP A 102 37.67 35.49 42.68
CA ASP A 102 38.55 36.39 41.94
C ASP A 102 40.02 35.92 41.91
N SER A 103 40.46 35.16 42.91
CA SER A 103 41.77 34.48 42.88
C SER A 103 41.85 33.36 41.82
N LEU A 104 40.72 32.74 41.49
CA LEU A 104 40.66 31.62 40.54
C LEU A 104 41.17 32.00 39.15
N ASN A 105 41.90 31.10 38.51
CA ASN A 105 42.51 31.31 37.20
C ASN A 105 42.66 29.98 36.45
N SER A 106 43.26 30.02 35.26
CA SER A 106 43.46 28.82 34.41
C SER A 106 44.39 27.77 35.01
N SER A 107 45.27 28.17 35.95
CA SER A 107 46.16 27.26 36.69
C SER A 107 45.65 26.88 38.09
N SER A 108 44.48 27.36 38.52
CA SER A 108 43.91 26.96 39.81
C SER A 108 43.61 25.45 39.84
N THR A 109 44.00 24.84 40.95
CA THR A 109 43.84 23.44 41.28
C THR A 109 42.38 23.09 41.58
N GLU A 110 42.09 21.79 41.60
CA GLU A 110 40.77 21.31 42.04
C GLU A 110 40.47 21.66 43.50
N GLU A 111 41.48 21.64 44.37
CA GLU A 111 41.32 21.95 45.79
C GLU A 111 40.90 23.42 45.99
N GLU A 112 41.57 24.38 45.34
CA GLU A 112 41.22 25.80 45.38
C GLU A 112 39.82 26.10 44.81
N ILE A 113 39.43 25.40 43.73
CA ILE A 113 38.12 25.61 43.09
C ILE A 113 37.00 24.99 43.93
N ASN A 114 37.23 23.83 44.55
CA ASN A 114 36.28 23.24 45.50
C ASN A 114 36.21 24.02 46.82
N GLU A 115 37.29 24.66 47.28
CA GLU A 115 37.28 25.58 48.42
C GLU A 115 36.39 26.80 48.14
N ALA A 116 36.59 27.47 47.00
CA ALA A 116 35.75 28.58 46.57
C ALA A 116 34.26 28.16 46.44
N LYS A 117 34.00 26.96 45.93
CA LYS A 117 32.65 26.38 45.87
C LYS A 117 32.06 26.15 47.27
N ALA A 118 32.80 25.51 48.17
CA ALA A 118 32.34 25.24 49.53
C ALA A 118 32.08 26.53 50.33
N ALA A 119 32.89 27.56 50.12
CA ALA A 119 32.70 28.88 50.71
C ALA A 119 31.41 29.55 50.19
N TYR A 120 31.13 29.48 48.88
CA TYR A 120 29.87 29.95 48.29
C TYR A 120 28.65 29.16 48.77
N ASP A 121 28.73 27.83 48.78
CA ASP A 121 27.63 26.95 49.23
C ASP A 121 27.25 27.20 50.70
N SER A 122 28.23 27.60 51.52
CA SER A 122 28.07 27.92 52.95
C SER A 122 27.44 29.29 53.22
N LEU A 123 27.28 30.15 52.20
CA LEU A 123 26.59 31.42 52.35
C LEU A 123 25.07 31.21 52.52
N ASN A 124 24.44 32.12 53.28
CA ASN A 124 22.98 32.24 53.29
C ASN A 124 22.49 32.90 51.98
N GLU A 125 21.18 32.84 51.71
CA GLU A 125 20.60 33.33 50.45
C GLU A 125 20.72 34.86 50.25
N GLU A 126 20.72 35.66 51.33
CA GLU A 126 20.95 37.11 51.26
C GLU A 126 22.40 37.41 50.84
N ALA A 127 23.37 36.64 51.35
CA ALA A 127 24.77 36.74 50.99
C ALA A 127 25.06 36.23 49.56
N LYS A 128 24.50 35.09 49.14
CA LYS A 128 24.65 34.59 47.75
C LYS A 128 24.21 35.64 46.72
N GLY A 129 23.16 36.42 47.02
CA GLY A 129 22.69 37.52 46.19
C GLY A 129 23.67 38.68 45.98
N PHE A 130 24.75 38.79 46.78
CA PHE A 130 25.80 39.80 46.59
C PHE A 130 27.02 39.27 45.82
N VAL A 131 27.15 37.97 45.56
CA VAL A 131 28.29 37.39 44.83
C VAL A 131 28.12 37.60 43.31
N THR A 132 28.88 38.56 42.75
CA THR A 132 28.71 39.02 41.36
C THR A 132 29.53 38.27 40.31
N ASN A 133 30.49 37.43 40.73
CA ASN A 133 31.46 36.76 39.86
C ASN A 133 31.24 35.23 39.75
N LEU A 134 30.05 34.72 40.10
CA LEU A 134 29.72 33.29 40.14
C LEU A 134 30.01 32.53 38.84
N ASP A 135 29.79 33.14 37.67
CA ASP A 135 30.09 32.54 36.35
C ASP A 135 31.55 32.07 36.25
N LYS A 136 32.48 32.79 36.89
CA LYS A 136 33.90 32.44 36.90
C LYS A 136 34.17 31.14 37.68
N LEU A 137 33.43 30.89 38.76
CA LEU A 137 33.47 29.63 39.50
C LEU A 137 32.84 28.49 38.69
N LEU A 138 31.71 28.74 38.03
CA LEU A 138 31.05 27.73 37.18
C LEU A 138 31.96 27.29 36.03
N ASN A 139 32.55 28.23 35.30
CA ASN A 139 33.53 27.95 34.23
C ASN A 139 34.76 27.20 34.75
N ALA A 140 35.19 27.47 35.99
CA ALA A 140 36.33 26.78 36.61
C ALA A 140 36.00 25.33 36.99
N LEU A 141 34.78 25.06 37.46
CA LEU A 141 34.27 23.73 37.75
C LEU A 141 34.09 22.90 36.47
N GLU A 142 33.47 23.48 35.43
CA GLU A 142 33.29 22.86 34.11
C GLU A 142 34.63 22.51 33.44
N ARG A 143 35.63 23.38 33.58
CA ARG A 143 37.02 23.11 33.13
C ARG A 143 37.60 21.87 33.79
N ILE A 144 37.54 21.75 35.12
CA ILE A 144 38.09 20.57 35.83
C ILE A 144 37.32 19.31 35.44
N GLN A 145 36.00 19.39 35.35
CA GLN A 145 35.17 18.25 34.95
C GLN A 145 35.55 17.75 33.55
N SER A 146 35.70 18.66 32.58
CA SER A 146 36.14 18.33 31.22
C SER A 146 37.58 17.81 31.17
N GLN A 147 38.48 18.30 32.03
CA GLN A 147 39.84 17.78 32.17
C GLN A 147 39.84 16.34 32.69
N LYS A 148 39.01 16.01 33.69
CA LYS A 148 38.87 14.65 34.22
C LYS A 148 38.28 13.67 33.21
N GLU A 149 37.28 14.10 32.45
CA GLU A 149 36.68 13.31 31.36
C GLU A 149 37.74 12.98 30.29
N ALA A 150 38.49 13.99 29.84
CA ALA A 150 39.58 13.83 28.89
C ALA A 150 40.69 12.91 29.42
N GLU A 151 41.10 13.06 30.69
CA GLU A 151 42.12 12.20 31.33
C GLU A 151 41.63 10.75 31.46
N MET A 152 40.40 10.53 31.91
CA MET A 152 39.82 9.19 32.07
C MET A 152 39.72 8.46 30.72
N PHE A 153 39.30 9.17 29.66
CA PHE A 153 39.27 8.61 28.31
C PHE A 153 40.68 8.34 27.76
N SER A 154 41.60 9.29 27.91
CA SER A 154 43.01 9.14 27.50
C SER A 154 43.66 7.93 28.18
N ASN A 155 43.43 7.74 29.48
CA ASN A 155 43.93 6.57 30.21
C ASN A 155 43.31 5.26 29.69
N LYS A 156 42.00 5.23 29.38
CA LYS A 156 41.35 4.06 28.76
C LYS A 156 41.98 3.74 27.41
N VAL A 157 42.02 4.70 26.48
CA VAL A 157 42.59 4.55 25.12
C VAL A 157 44.06 4.15 25.17
N ASN A 158 44.88 4.82 25.97
CA ASN A 158 46.32 4.59 25.99
C ASN A 158 46.70 3.25 26.63
N SER A 159 45.88 2.69 27.52
CA SER A 159 46.08 1.35 28.10
C SER A 159 45.89 0.18 27.12
N ILE A 160 45.21 0.40 25.98
CA ILE A 160 44.78 -0.68 25.09
C ILE A 160 45.90 -1.19 24.18
N ASP A 161 45.99 -2.51 24.05
CA ASP A 161 46.81 -3.20 23.06
C ASP A 161 46.00 -3.43 21.78
N LEU A 162 46.49 -2.87 20.66
CA LEU A 162 45.88 -2.98 19.33
C LEU A 162 45.88 -4.42 18.78
N THR A 163 46.72 -5.31 19.31
CA THR A 163 46.88 -6.69 18.82
C THR A 163 45.90 -7.69 19.44
N THR A 164 45.25 -7.33 20.55
CA THR A 164 44.30 -8.19 21.29
C THR A 164 42.88 -7.61 21.34
N LEU A 165 42.56 -6.74 20.38
CA LEU A 165 41.42 -5.84 20.44
C LEU A 165 40.13 -6.52 19.96
N THR A 166 39.05 -6.44 20.74
CA THR A 166 37.75 -7.07 20.42
C THR A 166 36.69 -6.05 20.03
N SER A 167 35.72 -6.47 19.21
CA SER A 167 34.59 -5.62 18.79
C SER A 167 33.76 -5.05 19.95
N GLU A 168 33.65 -5.78 21.06
CA GLU A 168 32.99 -5.29 22.29
C GLU A 168 33.81 -4.16 22.94
N THR A 169 35.11 -4.37 23.06
CA THR A 169 36.06 -3.35 23.57
C THR A 169 36.03 -2.08 22.72
N ILE A 170 35.87 -2.18 21.39
CA ILE A 170 35.77 -1.01 20.51
C ILE A 170 34.51 -0.20 20.81
N LYS A 171 33.34 -0.86 20.84
CA LYS A 171 32.05 -0.20 21.12
C LYS A 171 32.06 0.49 22.49
N GLU A 172 32.72 -0.09 23.48
CA GLU A 172 32.91 0.58 24.78
C GLU A 172 33.79 1.85 24.73
N ILE A 173 34.66 1.99 23.72
CA ILE A 173 35.52 3.16 23.53
C ILE A 173 34.80 4.20 22.70
N GLU A 174 34.11 3.80 21.63
CA GLU A 174 33.23 4.68 20.85
C GLU A 174 32.18 5.32 21.75
N ASN A 175 31.48 4.52 22.57
CA ASN A 175 30.52 5.04 23.55
C ASN A 175 31.19 5.94 24.60
N ALA A 176 32.41 5.62 25.05
CA ALA A 176 33.13 6.48 26.00
C ALA A 176 33.55 7.81 25.36
N TYR A 177 33.96 7.80 24.09
CA TYR A 177 34.30 9.01 23.33
C TYR A 177 33.05 9.86 23.09
N GLU A 178 31.95 9.28 22.66
CA GLU A 178 30.75 10.05 22.35
C GLU A 178 30.14 10.75 23.58
N ASN A 179 30.25 10.13 24.76
CA ASN A 179 29.81 10.70 26.03
C ASN A 179 30.72 11.82 26.58
N LEU A 180 31.89 12.12 25.97
CA LEU A 180 32.72 13.25 26.36
C LEU A 180 32.06 14.60 26.00
N SER A 181 32.19 15.61 26.87
CA SER A 181 31.87 17.00 26.52
C SER A 181 32.70 17.49 25.31
N ILE A 182 32.24 18.55 24.64
CA ILE A 182 32.97 19.14 23.50
C ILE A 182 34.33 19.67 23.97
N GLU A 183 34.33 20.28 25.16
CA GLU A 183 35.49 20.77 25.89
C GLU A 183 36.46 19.64 26.20
N ALA A 184 35.99 18.49 26.68
CA ALA A 184 36.81 17.30 26.92
C ALA A 184 37.39 16.70 25.63
N LYS A 185 36.59 16.59 24.55
CA LYS A 185 37.08 16.15 23.22
C LYS A 185 38.20 17.06 22.69
N ASN A 186 38.09 18.37 22.92
CA ASN A 186 39.12 19.35 22.55
C ASN A 186 40.40 19.29 23.41
N LEU A 187 40.31 18.78 24.65
CA LEU A 187 41.45 18.63 25.57
C LEU A 187 42.28 17.36 25.33
N LEU A 188 41.82 16.41 24.51
CA LEU A 188 42.58 15.21 24.17
C LEU A 188 43.87 15.56 23.41
N ASP A 189 44.98 14.92 23.78
CA ASP A 189 46.24 15.07 23.05
C ASP A 189 46.23 14.34 21.69
N GLU A 190 47.14 14.74 20.80
CA GLU A 190 47.20 14.19 19.44
C GLU A 190 47.56 12.70 19.41
N ALA A 191 48.32 12.19 20.38
CA ALA A 191 48.67 10.78 20.47
C ALA A 191 47.44 9.92 20.83
N THR A 192 46.59 10.41 21.73
CA THR A 192 45.32 9.79 22.12
C THR A 192 44.32 9.83 20.98
N LYS A 193 44.22 10.96 20.27
CA LYS A 193 43.38 11.09 19.05
C LYS A 193 43.85 10.12 17.97
N GLU A 194 45.14 10.06 17.68
CA GLU A 194 45.71 9.13 16.68
C GLU A 194 45.44 7.68 17.08
N LYS A 195 45.67 7.31 18.34
CA LYS A 195 45.40 5.96 18.85
C LYS A 195 43.92 5.60 18.79
N TYR A 196 43.02 6.53 19.11
CA TYR A 196 41.57 6.32 18.94
C TYR A 196 41.22 6.07 17.46
N GLN A 197 41.77 6.85 16.53
CA GLN A 197 41.58 6.61 15.09
C GLN A 197 42.13 5.24 14.64
N GLN A 198 43.27 4.79 15.18
CA GLN A 198 43.80 3.46 14.91
C GLN A 198 42.86 2.34 15.41
N ILE A 199 42.16 2.55 16.54
CA ILE A 199 41.16 1.62 17.08
C ILE A 199 39.94 1.53 16.16
N LEU A 200 39.42 2.67 15.66
CA LEU A 200 38.32 2.69 14.69
C LEU A 200 38.70 2.00 13.36
N VAL A 201 39.92 2.23 12.87
CA VAL A 201 40.41 1.57 11.65
C VAL A 201 40.53 0.05 11.81
N GLU A 202 40.81 -0.45 13.01
CA GLU A 202 40.83 -1.90 13.27
C GLU A 202 39.40 -2.47 13.40
N LEU A 203 38.39 -1.69 13.81
CA LEU A 203 36.96 -2.08 13.72
C LEU A 203 36.56 -2.34 12.26
N ASP A 204 36.85 -1.38 11.39
CA ASP A 204 36.58 -1.46 9.95
C ASP A 204 37.26 -2.68 9.33
N ARG A 205 38.47 -3.00 9.79
CA ARG A 205 39.23 -4.17 9.36
C ARG A 205 38.62 -5.49 9.83
N GLN A 206 38.14 -5.55 11.08
CA GLN A 206 37.44 -6.73 11.60
C GLN A 206 36.10 -6.96 10.88
N ALA A 207 35.34 -5.90 10.61
CA ALA A 207 34.11 -5.96 9.82
C ALA A 207 34.38 -6.48 8.39
N ALA A 208 35.38 -5.93 7.71
CA ALA A 208 35.81 -6.38 6.39
C ALA A 208 36.30 -7.84 6.38
N LEU A 209 37.01 -8.28 7.43
CA LEU A 209 37.48 -9.66 7.58
C LEU A 209 36.33 -10.64 7.79
N ASN A 210 35.31 -10.27 8.59
CA ASN A 210 34.12 -11.09 8.80
C ASN A 210 33.36 -11.30 7.48
N PHE A 211 33.05 -10.21 6.78
CA PHE A 211 32.41 -10.27 5.46
C PHE A 211 33.22 -11.11 4.47
N LYS A 212 34.55 -10.92 4.42
CA LYS A 212 35.44 -11.72 3.59
C LYS A 212 35.39 -13.21 3.92
N ASN A 213 35.32 -13.58 5.20
CA ASN A 213 35.19 -14.98 5.62
C ASN A 213 33.83 -15.57 5.21
N ASN A 214 32.75 -14.80 5.34
CA ASN A 214 31.41 -15.21 4.90
C ASN A 214 31.40 -15.46 3.38
N ILE A 215 31.87 -14.49 2.58
CA ILE A 215 32.04 -14.63 1.12
C ILE A 215 32.97 -15.79 0.75
N ALA A 216 34.03 -16.06 1.50
CA ALA A 216 34.93 -17.18 1.25
C ALA A 216 34.22 -18.54 1.42
N ASN A 217 33.33 -18.66 2.42
CA ASN A 217 32.60 -19.89 2.74
C ASN A 217 31.40 -20.15 1.80
N SER A 218 30.74 -19.11 1.28
CA SER A 218 29.59 -19.26 0.38
C SER A 218 29.94 -19.98 -0.93
N ASN A 219 29.10 -20.90 -1.40
CA ASN A 219 29.28 -21.55 -2.70
C ASN A 219 28.45 -20.84 -3.77
N VAL A 220 29.10 -20.15 -4.71
CA VAL A 220 28.45 -19.34 -5.77
C VAL A 220 27.36 -20.13 -6.50
N ASP A 221 27.62 -21.38 -6.87
CA ASP A 221 26.71 -22.20 -7.69
C ASP A 221 25.48 -22.73 -6.94
N THR A 222 25.50 -22.73 -5.61
CA THR A 222 24.45 -23.32 -4.75
C THR A 222 24.06 -22.41 -3.59
N ILE A 223 24.26 -21.09 -3.72
CA ILE A 223 23.92 -20.13 -2.67
C ILE A 223 22.41 -19.89 -2.65
N GLU A 224 21.81 -20.02 -1.47
CA GLU A 224 20.38 -19.77 -1.27
C GLU A 224 20.06 -18.29 -1.23
N TYR A 225 18.85 -17.91 -1.66
CA TYR A 225 18.46 -16.49 -1.78
C TYR A 225 18.68 -15.68 -0.49
N ASP A 226 18.28 -16.24 0.67
CA ASP A 226 18.38 -15.56 1.96
C ASP A 226 19.85 -15.31 2.37
N GLU A 227 20.78 -16.17 1.94
CA GLU A 227 22.22 -15.99 2.15
C GLU A 227 22.75 -14.84 1.26
N ILE A 228 22.30 -14.75 0.00
CA ILE A 228 22.65 -13.64 -0.90
C ILE A 228 22.23 -12.29 -0.28
N VAL A 229 21.01 -12.20 0.25
CA VAL A 229 20.50 -10.97 0.90
C VAL A 229 21.28 -10.66 2.17
N THR A 230 21.59 -11.67 2.98
CA THR A 230 22.38 -11.50 4.20
C THR A 230 23.76 -10.90 3.87
N LEU A 231 24.45 -11.45 2.86
CA LEU A 231 25.74 -10.93 2.39
C LEU A 231 25.63 -9.52 1.80
N ARG A 232 24.57 -9.23 1.04
CA ARG A 232 24.36 -7.87 0.50
C ARG A 232 24.18 -6.84 1.63
N ASN A 233 23.31 -7.14 2.59
CA ASN A 233 23.07 -6.26 3.73
C ASN A 233 24.33 -6.08 4.58
N GLU A 234 25.12 -7.14 4.77
CA GLU A 234 26.43 -7.07 5.43
C GLU A 234 27.36 -6.10 4.68
N TYR A 235 27.54 -6.27 3.36
CA TYR A 235 28.37 -5.41 2.52
C TYR A 235 27.91 -3.93 2.52
N GLU A 236 26.60 -3.69 2.43
CA GLU A 236 26.03 -2.35 2.46
C GLU A 236 26.21 -1.66 3.82
N SER A 237 26.20 -2.44 4.92
CA SER A 237 26.45 -1.94 6.28
C SER A 237 27.92 -1.60 6.56
N LEU A 238 28.86 -2.06 5.73
CA LEU A 238 30.28 -1.72 5.87
C LEU A 238 30.51 -0.23 5.63
N SER A 239 31.38 0.38 6.43
CA SER A 239 31.88 1.74 6.17
C SER A 239 32.71 1.77 4.87
N GLU A 240 32.89 2.95 4.27
CA GLU A 240 33.78 3.10 3.12
C GLU A 240 35.23 2.72 3.45
N LYS A 241 35.64 2.87 4.72
CA LYS A 241 36.96 2.46 5.18
C LYS A 241 37.06 0.94 5.31
N ALA A 242 36.02 0.26 5.80
CA ALA A 242 35.93 -1.20 5.81
C ALA A 242 35.93 -1.79 4.39
N LYS A 243 35.13 -1.22 3.47
CA LYS A 243 35.13 -1.62 2.04
C LYS A 243 36.52 -1.50 1.41
N SER A 244 37.32 -0.49 1.79
CA SER A 244 38.69 -0.32 1.29
C SER A 244 39.68 -1.43 1.71
N PHE A 245 39.32 -2.29 2.66
CA PHE A 245 40.12 -3.47 3.06
C PHE A 245 39.74 -4.76 2.34
N LEU A 246 38.69 -4.75 1.51
CA LEU A 246 38.30 -5.90 0.70
C LEU A 246 39.19 -6.03 -0.54
N ASP A 247 39.65 -7.25 -0.82
CA ASP A 247 40.47 -7.52 -2.01
C ASP A 247 39.61 -7.81 -3.25
N GLU A 248 40.23 -7.67 -4.43
CA GLU A 248 39.62 -7.87 -5.74
C GLU A 248 39.00 -9.27 -5.89
N ALA A 249 39.60 -10.30 -5.28
CA ALA A 249 39.08 -11.67 -5.31
C ALA A 249 37.75 -11.79 -4.51
N THR A 250 37.70 -11.17 -3.33
CA THR A 250 36.49 -11.10 -2.49
C THR A 250 35.38 -10.35 -3.21
N LEU A 251 35.68 -9.18 -3.79
CA LEU A 251 34.72 -8.36 -4.54
C LEU A 251 34.22 -9.08 -5.81
N THR A 252 35.11 -9.77 -6.53
CA THR A 252 34.73 -10.57 -7.71
C THR A 252 33.74 -11.68 -7.33
N LYS A 253 34.03 -12.43 -6.26
CA LYS A 253 33.14 -13.51 -5.79
C LYS A 253 31.79 -12.97 -5.28
N TYR A 254 31.80 -11.84 -4.57
CA TYR A 254 30.58 -11.15 -4.15
C TYR A 254 29.72 -10.71 -5.34
N ASN A 255 30.32 -10.14 -6.38
CA ASN A 255 29.59 -9.75 -7.59
C ASN A 255 28.99 -10.97 -8.33
N GLN A 256 29.69 -12.11 -8.38
CA GLN A 256 29.13 -13.36 -8.92
C GLN A 256 27.95 -13.88 -8.10
N ILE A 257 28.02 -13.77 -6.77
CA ILE A 257 26.89 -14.08 -5.87
C ILE A 257 25.69 -13.16 -6.15
N LEU A 258 25.91 -11.87 -6.37
CA LEU A 258 24.86 -10.93 -6.77
C LEU A 258 24.29 -11.23 -8.17
N GLU A 259 25.11 -11.63 -9.14
CA GLU A 259 24.61 -12.00 -10.48
C GLU A 259 23.60 -13.15 -10.44
N ASN A 260 23.76 -14.11 -9.52
CA ASN A 260 22.83 -15.22 -9.34
C ASN A 260 21.46 -14.78 -8.82
N ILE A 261 21.37 -13.70 -8.03
CA ILE A 261 20.08 -13.13 -7.59
C ILE A 261 19.24 -12.68 -8.79
N ASP A 262 19.89 -12.03 -9.76
CA ASP A 262 19.24 -11.48 -10.95
C ASP A 262 18.99 -12.55 -12.01
N LYS A 263 19.85 -13.58 -12.06
CA LYS A 263 19.69 -14.74 -12.92
C LYS A 263 18.38 -15.48 -12.63
N VAL A 264 18.00 -15.67 -11.37
CA VAL A 264 16.74 -16.34 -11.00
C VAL A 264 15.51 -15.62 -11.57
N ALA A 265 15.48 -14.28 -11.49
CA ALA A 265 14.40 -13.46 -12.06
C ALA A 265 14.42 -13.48 -13.60
N LYS A 266 15.61 -13.37 -14.22
CA LYS A 266 15.78 -13.43 -15.68
C LYS A 266 15.37 -14.77 -16.28
N GLU A 267 15.77 -15.89 -15.67
CA GLU A 267 15.37 -17.23 -16.11
C GLU A 267 13.86 -17.43 -16.05
N LEU A 268 13.22 -16.95 -14.97
CA LEU A 268 11.77 -17.00 -14.82
C LEU A 268 11.07 -16.16 -15.91
N ALA A 269 11.51 -14.91 -16.11
CA ALA A 269 10.97 -14.03 -17.14
C ALA A 269 11.15 -14.60 -18.55
N ASN A 270 12.33 -15.12 -18.88
CA ASN A 270 12.61 -15.76 -20.17
C ASN A 270 11.70 -16.98 -20.38
N ARG A 271 11.48 -17.82 -19.36
CA ARG A 271 10.64 -19.02 -19.52
C ARG A 271 9.15 -18.67 -19.69
N ILE A 272 8.67 -17.61 -19.03
CA ILE A 272 7.35 -17.04 -19.29
C ILE A 272 7.25 -16.55 -20.74
N GLU A 273 8.28 -15.88 -21.24
CA GLU A 273 8.34 -15.35 -22.61
C GLU A 273 8.29 -16.48 -23.67
N GLU A 274 9.11 -17.51 -23.49
CA GLU A 274 9.14 -18.71 -24.35
C GLU A 274 7.78 -19.41 -24.43
N LEU A 275 7.09 -19.58 -23.29
CA LEU A 275 5.77 -20.19 -23.24
C LEU A 275 4.68 -19.30 -23.83
N SER A 276 4.78 -17.98 -23.66
CA SER A 276 3.87 -17.00 -24.28
C SER A 276 4.03 -16.88 -25.80
N SER A 277 5.15 -17.38 -26.35
CA SER A 277 5.45 -17.36 -27.78
C SER A 277 4.93 -18.60 -28.53
N ILE A 278 4.13 -19.47 -27.88
CA ILE A 278 3.56 -20.66 -28.51
C ILE A 278 2.26 -20.28 -29.25
N GLU A 279 2.32 -20.24 -30.58
CA GLU A 279 1.18 -19.90 -31.43
C GLU A 279 0.07 -20.98 -31.45
N ASP A 280 0.45 -22.26 -31.37
CA ASP A 280 -0.48 -23.40 -31.42
C ASP A 280 -1.14 -23.66 -30.06
N VAL A 281 -2.31 -23.05 -29.86
CA VAL A 281 -3.18 -23.26 -28.69
C VAL A 281 -3.92 -24.59 -28.82
N ASP A 282 -3.31 -25.66 -28.32
CA ASP A 282 -3.79 -27.04 -28.44
C ASP A 282 -3.46 -27.95 -27.21
N LEU A 283 -3.43 -29.28 -27.36
CA LEU A 283 -3.11 -30.19 -26.25
C LEU A 283 -1.61 -30.29 -25.92
N LEU A 284 -0.72 -29.96 -26.87
CA LEU A 284 0.72 -29.80 -26.60
C LEU A 284 0.96 -28.56 -25.73
N PHE A 285 0.18 -27.50 -25.96
CA PHE A 285 0.12 -26.36 -25.04
C PHE A 285 -0.49 -26.75 -23.69
N LEU A 286 -1.62 -27.48 -23.66
CA LEU A 286 -2.24 -27.91 -22.40
C LEU A 286 -1.30 -28.78 -21.53
N ALA A 287 -0.40 -29.57 -22.14
CA ALA A 287 0.63 -30.32 -21.44
C ALA A 287 1.61 -29.44 -20.63
N LYS A 288 1.66 -28.12 -20.91
CA LYS A 288 2.45 -27.13 -20.13
C LYS A 288 1.79 -26.68 -18.83
N LYS A 289 0.59 -27.19 -18.50
CA LYS A 289 -0.18 -26.82 -17.30
C LYS A 289 0.62 -26.89 -16.00
N GLU A 290 1.32 -27.99 -15.74
CA GLU A 290 2.09 -28.13 -14.48
C GLU A 290 3.35 -27.26 -14.47
N GLU A 291 3.97 -27.04 -15.63
CA GLU A 291 5.10 -26.12 -15.78
C GLU A 291 4.68 -24.67 -15.49
N ILE A 292 3.56 -24.21 -16.05
CA ILE A 292 3.00 -22.87 -15.82
C ILE A 292 2.65 -22.66 -14.34
N LYS A 293 2.08 -23.69 -13.68
CA LYS A 293 1.83 -23.69 -12.23
C LYS A 293 3.13 -23.58 -11.42
N GLN A 294 4.18 -24.34 -11.78
CA GLN A 294 5.49 -24.25 -11.12
C GLN A 294 6.15 -22.87 -11.30
N LEU A 295 5.99 -22.23 -12.47
CA LEU A 295 6.46 -20.84 -12.67
C LEU A 295 5.72 -19.85 -11.76
N ARG A 296 4.40 -20.03 -11.55
CA ARG A 296 3.62 -19.21 -10.60
C ARG A 296 4.03 -19.43 -9.15
N GLU A 297 4.29 -20.67 -8.76
CA GLU A 297 4.81 -21.02 -7.43
C GLU A 297 6.20 -20.38 -7.22
N LYS A 298 7.14 -20.54 -8.18
CA LYS A 298 8.47 -19.93 -8.16
C LYS A 298 8.40 -18.40 -8.09
N PHE A 299 7.54 -17.76 -8.89
CA PHE A 299 7.29 -16.32 -8.80
C PHE A 299 6.76 -15.93 -7.42
N SER A 300 5.81 -16.68 -6.87
CA SER A 300 5.17 -16.36 -5.59
C SER A 300 6.15 -16.42 -4.42
N SER A 301 7.10 -17.37 -4.45
CA SER A 301 8.22 -17.44 -3.51
C SER A 301 9.28 -16.36 -3.69
N LEU A 302 9.31 -15.61 -4.81
CA LEU A 302 10.26 -14.51 -4.95
C LEU A 302 9.94 -13.37 -3.95
N PRO A 303 10.96 -12.72 -3.39
CA PRO A 303 10.80 -11.49 -2.62
C PRO A 303 10.55 -10.29 -3.54
N ALA A 304 10.09 -9.18 -2.93
CA ALA A 304 9.58 -8.01 -3.65
C ALA A 304 10.55 -7.45 -4.71
N GLU A 305 11.83 -7.26 -4.36
CA GLU A 305 12.85 -6.74 -5.29
C GLU A 305 12.99 -7.59 -6.57
N LEU A 306 12.98 -8.92 -6.43
CA LEU A 306 13.07 -9.80 -7.61
C LEU A 306 11.76 -9.88 -8.38
N LYS A 307 10.60 -9.75 -7.71
CA LYS A 307 9.29 -9.69 -8.38
C LYS A 307 9.19 -8.50 -9.33
N GLU A 308 9.72 -7.34 -8.95
CA GLU A 308 9.78 -6.14 -9.80
C GLU A 308 10.62 -6.35 -11.07
N LYS A 309 11.63 -7.23 -11.04
CA LYS A 309 12.47 -7.56 -12.20
C LYS A 309 11.78 -8.51 -13.20
N VAL A 310 10.66 -9.15 -12.83
CA VAL A 310 9.89 -10.06 -13.70
C VAL A 310 8.75 -9.29 -14.37
N THR A 311 9.10 -8.38 -15.28
CA THR A 311 8.18 -7.40 -15.88
C THR A 311 7.09 -8.01 -16.77
N ASN A 312 7.27 -9.24 -17.25
CA ASN A 312 6.31 -9.96 -18.09
C ASN A 312 5.37 -10.89 -17.32
N ILE A 313 5.27 -10.75 -15.98
CA ILE A 313 4.39 -11.60 -15.15
C ILE A 313 2.91 -11.59 -15.57
N ASN A 314 2.47 -10.54 -16.26
CA ASN A 314 1.15 -10.40 -16.87
C ASN A 314 0.86 -11.59 -17.79
N LYS A 315 1.84 -11.97 -18.62
CA LYS A 315 1.76 -13.08 -19.58
C LYS A 315 1.58 -14.43 -18.90
N LEU A 316 2.13 -14.62 -17.70
CA LEU A 316 1.87 -15.82 -16.91
C LEU A 316 0.39 -15.92 -16.49
N GLY A 317 -0.26 -14.78 -16.21
CA GLY A 317 -1.70 -14.74 -15.96
C GLY A 317 -2.55 -15.01 -17.21
N GLU A 318 -2.07 -14.61 -18.38
CA GLU A 318 -2.68 -14.93 -19.68
C GLU A 318 -2.56 -16.43 -20.00
N LEU A 319 -1.38 -17.02 -19.79
CA LEU A 319 -1.13 -18.46 -19.91
C LEU A 319 -2.03 -19.29 -18.97
N GLU A 320 -2.25 -18.85 -17.73
CA GLU A 320 -3.16 -19.49 -16.78
C GLU A 320 -4.64 -19.41 -17.21
N LYS A 321 -5.09 -18.24 -17.69
CA LYS A 321 -6.43 -18.08 -18.29
C LYS A 321 -6.60 -18.97 -19.52
N LEU A 322 -5.55 -19.10 -20.33
CA LEU A 322 -5.56 -19.91 -21.54
C LEU A 322 -5.67 -21.40 -21.20
N ILE A 323 -4.94 -21.90 -20.18
CA ILE A 323 -5.16 -23.26 -19.65
C ILE A 323 -6.59 -23.44 -19.14
N ALA A 324 -7.13 -22.46 -18.41
CA ALA A 324 -8.50 -22.53 -17.87
C ALA A 324 -9.60 -22.50 -18.95
N SER A 325 -9.27 -22.12 -20.19
CA SER A 325 -10.19 -22.19 -21.34
C SER A 325 -10.42 -23.62 -21.87
N PHE A 326 -9.54 -24.55 -21.51
CA PHE A 326 -9.67 -25.97 -21.84
C PHE A 326 -10.46 -26.71 -20.76
N SER A 327 -11.43 -27.51 -21.19
CA SER A 327 -12.17 -28.43 -20.33
C SER A 327 -12.12 -29.84 -20.89
N LEU A 328 -11.77 -30.82 -20.06
CA LEU A 328 -11.92 -32.23 -20.42
C LEU A 328 -13.42 -32.54 -20.54
N LEU A 329 -13.88 -32.93 -21.73
CA LEU A 329 -15.28 -33.25 -21.97
C LEU A 329 -15.53 -34.76 -21.98
N LEU A 330 -14.65 -35.55 -22.60
CA LEU A 330 -14.85 -36.99 -22.79
C LEU A 330 -13.52 -37.77 -22.72
N GLY A 331 -13.54 -38.97 -22.13
CA GLY A 331 -12.40 -39.91 -22.18
C GLY A 331 -11.40 -39.85 -21.01
N GLY A 332 -11.72 -39.16 -19.90
CA GLY A 332 -10.92 -39.23 -18.67
C GLY A 332 -11.01 -40.57 -17.93
N GLU A 333 -10.25 -40.72 -16.83
CA GLU A 333 -10.24 -41.95 -16.01
C GLU A 333 -11.64 -42.35 -15.51
N ASP A 334 -12.46 -41.38 -15.10
CA ASP A 334 -13.85 -41.57 -14.68
C ASP A 334 -14.85 -41.73 -15.85
N SER A 335 -14.39 -41.66 -17.10
CA SER A 335 -15.21 -41.67 -18.31
C SER A 335 -14.63 -42.61 -19.37
N PRO A 336 -14.51 -43.93 -19.09
CA PRO A 336 -14.02 -44.89 -20.06
C PRO A 336 -14.89 -44.87 -21.31
N LEU A 337 -14.28 -45.11 -22.47
CA LEU A 337 -15.00 -45.23 -23.74
C LEU A 337 -15.64 -46.63 -23.83
N ARG A 338 -16.75 -46.77 -24.56
CA ARG A 338 -17.35 -48.09 -24.87
C ARG A 338 -17.37 -48.30 -26.38
N LEU A 339 -17.22 -49.56 -26.76
CA LEU A 339 -17.59 -50.02 -28.09
C LEU A 339 -19.03 -50.52 -27.98
N LYS A 340 -19.96 -49.94 -28.74
CA LYS A 340 -21.28 -50.53 -28.95
C LYS A 340 -21.26 -51.22 -30.31
N GLY A 341 -21.39 -52.55 -30.30
CA GLY A 341 -21.47 -53.33 -31.52
C GLY A 341 -22.88 -53.80 -31.81
N ASP A 342 -23.66 -53.00 -32.54
CA ASP A 342 -24.96 -53.41 -33.08
C ASP A 342 -24.80 -53.89 -34.54
N SER A 343 -24.34 -55.14 -34.72
CA SER A 343 -24.60 -56.07 -35.83
C SER A 343 -23.43 -57.03 -36.08
N GLU A 344 -23.72 -58.20 -36.63
CA GLU A 344 -22.73 -59.24 -36.95
C GLU A 344 -21.93 -58.95 -38.25
N GLU A 345 -22.17 -57.80 -38.92
CA GLU A 345 -21.61 -57.48 -40.24
C GLU A 345 -20.41 -56.51 -40.23
N TYR A 346 -20.11 -55.80 -39.13
CA TYR A 346 -19.04 -54.80 -39.07
C TYR A 346 -17.98 -55.16 -38.01
N SER A 347 -16.69 -54.99 -38.35
CA SER A 347 -15.57 -55.47 -37.51
C SER A 347 -15.09 -54.45 -36.48
N TYR A 348 -15.31 -54.77 -35.21
CA TYR A 348 -14.88 -53.98 -34.05
C TYR A 348 -13.39 -54.15 -33.72
N PRO A 349 -12.80 -53.26 -32.89
CA PRO A 349 -11.54 -53.53 -32.21
C PRO A 349 -11.66 -54.79 -31.36
N THR A 350 -10.61 -55.59 -31.30
CA THR A 350 -10.59 -56.76 -30.41
C THR A 350 -10.40 -56.38 -28.95
N SER A 351 -9.79 -55.21 -28.69
CA SER A 351 -9.56 -54.68 -27.35
C SER A 351 -9.24 -53.19 -27.37
N PHE A 352 -9.49 -52.53 -26.24
CA PHE A 352 -8.95 -51.22 -25.91
C PHE A 352 -8.33 -51.26 -24.50
N ASP A 353 -7.33 -50.43 -24.27
CA ASP A 353 -6.70 -50.24 -22.97
C ASP A 353 -6.35 -48.76 -22.75
N VAL A 354 -6.37 -48.32 -21.49
CA VAL A 354 -5.93 -46.97 -21.12
C VAL A 354 -4.42 -47.00 -20.97
N GLY A 355 -3.74 -46.28 -21.85
CA GLY A 355 -2.30 -46.03 -21.84
C GLY A 355 -1.96 -44.60 -21.43
N PHE A 356 -0.66 -44.35 -21.36
CA PHE A 356 -0.09 -43.02 -21.15
C PHE A 356 0.97 -42.74 -22.21
N ASP A 357 0.98 -41.53 -22.74
CA ASP A 357 1.96 -40.99 -23.66
C ASP A 357 2.63 -39.77 -22.99
N GLN A 358 3.97 -39.69 -23.04
CA GLN A 358 4.71 -38.64 -22.34
C GLN A 358 4.40 -37.23 -22.84
N THR A 359 3.95 -37.11 -24.10
CA THR A 359 3.64 -35.83 -24.73
C THR A 359 2.15 -35.51 -24.68
N TYR A 360 1.29 -36.52 -24.88
CA TYR A 360 -0.16 -36.34 -25.04
C TYR A 360 -1.00 -36.80 -23.84
N GLY A 361 -0.36 -37.27 -22.75
CA GLY A 361 -1.02 -37.65 -21.51
C GLY A 361 -1.77 -38.98 -21.61
N THR A 362 -2.95 -39.05 -21.02
CA THR A 362 -3.82 -40.24 -21.11
C THR A 362 -4.18 -40.54 -22.56
N THR A 363 -4.11 -41.81 -22.96
CA THR A 363 -4.47 -42.26 -24.30
C THR A 363 -5.33 -43.51 -24.24
N LEU A 364 -6.35 -43.62 -25.10
CA LEU A 364 -6.98 -44.90 -25.41
C LEU A 364 -6.16 -45.61 -26.50
N ASN A 365 -5.51 -46.71 -26.15
CA ASN A 365 -4.87 -47.60 -27.11
C ASN A 365 -5.94 -48.50 -27.76
N LEU A 366 -5.83 -48.73 -29.07
CA LEU A 366 -6.79 -49.51 -29.87
C LEU A 366 -6.08 -50.65 -30.61
N THR A 367 -6.67 -51.84 -30.54
CA THR A 367 -6.24 -53.01 -31.33
C THR A 367 -7.37 -53.48 -32.24
N LEU A 368 -7.12 -53.52 -33.54
CA LEU A 368 -8.08 -53.90 -34.59
C LEU A 368 -8.07 -55.41 -34.85
N ASN A 369 -9.18 -55.94 -35.39
CA ASN A 369 -9.27 -57.32 -35.86
C ASN A 369 -8.69 -57.47 -37.29
N GLN A 370 -8.37 -58.70 -37.73
CA GLN A 370 -7.75 -58.92 -39.05
C GLN A 370 -8.73 -59.07 -40.23
N ALA A 371 -8.45 -58.26 -41.26
CA ALA A 371 -8.49 -58.61 -42.69
C ALA A 371 -9.83 -58.87 -43.41
N SER A 372 -10.54 -57.79 -43.72
CA SER A 372 -11.31 -57.60 -44.96
C SER A 372 -11.20 -56.15 -45.44
N GLN A 373 -11.53 -55.86 -46.70
CA GLN A 373 -11.32 -54.53 -47.29
C GLN A 373 -12.37 -53.51 -46.78
N ASN A 374 -11.90 -52.31 -46.46
CA ASN A 374 -12.67 -51.15 -45.94
C ASN A 374 -13.34 -51.37 -44.57
N TYR A 375 -12.73 -50.83 -43.50
CA TYR A 375 -13.31 -50.83 -42.16
C TYR A 375 -13.65 -49.44 -41.65
N SER A 376 -14.84 -49.32 -41.07
CA SER A 376 -15.24 -48.26 -40.17
C SER A 376 -15.15 -48.72 -38.73
N LEU A 377 -14.59 -47.87 -37.88
CA LEU A 377 -14.57 -48.01 -36.43
C LEU A 377 -15.45 -46.93 -35.81
N GLU A 378 -16.41 -47.37 -35.00
CA GLU A 378 -17.19 -46.52 -34.12
C GLU A 378 -16.65 -46.60 -32.68
N VAL A 379 -16.39 -45.44 -32.09
CA VAL A 379 -16.00 -45.27 -30.69
C VAL A 379 -17.13 -44.52 -30.00
N TYR A 380 -17.86 -45.19 -29.11
CA TYR A 380 -18.93 -44.55 -28.35
C TYR A 380 -18.39 -43.98 -27.05
N PHE A 381 -18.87 -42.80 -26.70
CA PHE A 381 -18.54 -42.13 -25.45
C PHE A 381 -19.55 -42.58 -24.38
N ASN A 382 -19.09 -42.99 -23.18
CA ASN A 382 -20.01 -43.39 -22.10
C ASN A 382 -20.81 -42.22 -21.55
N ASN A 383 -20.23 -41.03 -21.60
CA ASN A 383 -20.89 -39.77 -21.28
C ASN A 383 -21.20 -39.05 -22.59
N SER A 384 -22.31 -38.32 -22.59
CA SER A 384 -22.79 -37.58 -23.74
C SER A 384 -22.73 -36.09 -23.47
N ILE A 385 -22.15 -35.28 -24.36
CA ILE A 385 -22.10 -33.83 -24.18
C ILE A 385 -23.40 -33.23 -24.72
N ASP A 386 -24.20 -32.58 -23.88
CA ASP A 386 -25.43 -31.92 -24.33
C ASP A 386 -25.17 -30.60 -25.09
N ASN A 387 -26.17 -30.16 -25.84
CA ASN A 387 -26.07 -28.95 -26.66
C ASN A 387 -25.87 -27.67 -25.83
N GLU A 388 -26.34 -27.58 -24.59
CA GLU A 388 -26.13 -26.39 -23.75
C GLU A 388 -24.68 -26.32 -23.26
N THR A 389 -24.10 -27.47 -22.92
CA THR A 389 -22.69 -27.63 -22.60
C THR A 389 -21.83 -27.32 -23.82
N LEU A 390 -22.17 -27.82 -25.01
CA LEU A 390 -21.43 -27.56 -26.25
C LEU A 390 -21.41 -26.07 -26.61
N LYS A 391 -22.53 -25.34 -26.49
CA LYS A 391 -22.59 -23.88 -26.73
C LYS A 391 -21.61 -23.06 -25.89
N SER A 392 -21.06 -23.63 -24.81
CA SER A 392 -20.05 -22.97 -23.97
C SER A 392 -18.63 -23.02 -24.54
N TYR A 393 -18.41 -23.75 -25.65
CA TYR A 393 -17.12 -23.93 -26.30
C TYR A 393 -17.16 -23.53 -27.78
N ASP A 394 -16.02 -23.10 -28.31
CA ASP A 394 -15.84 -22.74 -29.72
C ASP A 394 -15.31 -23.90 -30.55
N ARG A 395 -14.46 -24.74 -29.94
CA ARG A 395 -13.74 -25.81 -30.63
C ARG A 395 -13.67 -27.07 -29.75
N LEU A 396 -13.70 -28.23 -30.42
CA LEU A 396 -13.37 -29.52 -29.82
C LEU A 396 -12.01 -29.99 -30.36
N PHE A 397 -11.20 -30.57 -29.47
CA PHE A 397 -9.82 -31.00 -29.74
C PHE A 397 -9.55 -32.41 -29.24
N PHE A 398 -8.90 -33.22 -30.06
CA PHE A 398 -8.25 -34.46 -29.66
C PHE A 398 -7.14 -34.83 -30.66
N TYR A 399 -6.26 -35.76 -30.28
CA TYR A 399 -5.20 -36.27 -31.14
C TYR A 399 -5.39 -37.76 -31.38
N PHE A 400 -4.91 -38.18 -32.53
CA PHE A 400 -4.98 -39.55 -32.99
C PHE A 400 -3.59 -40.01 -33.47
N TYR A 401 -3.09 -41.12 -32.95
CA TYR A 401 -1.86 -41.72 -33.41
C TYR A 401 -2.13 -42.77 -34.48
N ASN A 402 -1.65 -42.51 -35.69
CA ASN A 402 -1.61 -43.43 -36.80
C ASN A 402 -0.28 -44.22 -36.76
N PRO A 403 -0.29 -45.54 -36.50
CA PRO A 403 0.90 -46.38 -36.47
C PRO A 403 1.44 -46.74 -37.87
N GLY A 404 0.71 -46.42 -38.94
CA GLY A 404 1.02 -46.81 -40.32
C GLY A 404 1.07 -45.65 -41.33
N GLU A 405 1.59 -45.94 -42.51
CA GLU A 405 1.55 -45.05 -43.68
C GLU A 405 0.23 -45.22 -44.44
N VAL A 406 -0.87 -44.80 -43.80
CA VAL A 406 -2.23 -45.02 -44.32
C VAL A 406 -3.11 -43.78 -44.15
N GLU A 407 -4.09 -43.62 -45.03
CA GLU A 407 -5.14 -42.62 -44.88
C GLU A 407 -6.16 -43.07 -43.82
N VAL A 408 -6.58 -42.14 -42.95
CA VAL A 408 -7.67 -42.31 -41.99
C VAL A 408 -8.60 -41.11 -42.09
N ASN A 409 -9.90 -41.38 -42.28
CA ASN A 409 -10.94 -40.35 -42.33
C ASN A 409 -11.74 -40.37 -41.03
N MET A 410 -11.62 -39.32 -40.21
CA MET A 410 -12.28 -39.21 -38.90
C MET A 410 -13.39 -38.15 -38.91
N CYS A 411 -14.46 -38.38 -38.14
CA CYS A 411 -15.48 -37.37 -37.82
C CYS A 411 -16.16 -37.67 -36.47
N LEU A 412 -16.79 -36.66 -35.87
CA LEU A 412 -17.72 -36.86 -34.76
C LEU A 412 -19.13 -37.13 -35.32
N ALA A 413 -19.94 -37.94 -34.62
CA ALA A 413 -21.28 -38.30 -35.09
C ALA A 413 -22.27 -38.55 -33.93
N ASP A 414 -23.55 -38.32 -34.18
CA ASP A 414 -24.63 -38.71 -33.26
C ASP A 414 -24.97 -40.22 -33.36
N THR A 415 -25.90 -40.67 -32.52
CA THR A 415 -26.45 -42.04 -32.59
C THR A 415 -27.28 -42.33 -33.85
N ALA A 416 -27.59 -41.31 -34.67
CA ALA A 416 -28.38 -41.40 -35.89
C ALA A 416 -27.54 -41.26 -37.18
N TRP A 417 -26.21 -41.34 -37.06
CA TRP A 417 -25.23 -41.30 -38.16
C TRP A 417 -25.13 -39.95 -38.88
N THR A 418 -25.65 -38.89 -38.26
CA THR A 418 -25.43 -37.50 -38.66
C THR A 418 -23.97 -37.14 -38.36
N ARG A 419 -23.19 -36.91 -39.41
CA ARG A 419 -21.80 -36.45 -39.29
C ARG A 419 -21.76 -34.99 -38.85
N PHE A 420 -20.95 -34.69 -37.85
CA PHE A 420 -20.69 -33.33 -37.39
C PHE A 420 -19.40 -32.80 -38.00
N GLY A 421 -19.51 -31.68 -38.73
CA GLY A 421 -18.40 -31.09 -39.47
C GLY A 421 -17.95 -31.88 -40.70
N ASP A 422 -16.93 -31.37 -41.37
CA ASP A 422 -16.24 -32.10 -42.45
C ASP A 422 -15.39 -33.23 -41.86
N SER A 423 -15.27 -34.35 -42.58
CA SER A 423 -14.38 -35.44 -42.18
C SER A 423 -12.92 -35.05 -42.39
N SER A 424 -12.15 -34.99 -41.31
CA SER A 424 -10.70 -34.81 -41.37
C SER A 424 -10.04 -36.06 -41.95
N SER A 425 -9.49 -35.94 -43.16
CA SER A 425 -8.60 -36.93 -43.75
C SER A 425 -7.16 -36.68 -43.26
N THR A 426 -6.57 -37.67 -42.62
CA THR A 426 -5.19 -37.65 -42.15
C THR A 426 -4.40 -38.76 -42.83
N TYR A 427 -3.14 -38.51 -43.20
CA TYR A 427 -2.30 -39.50 -43.86
C TYR A 427 -0.91 -39.53 -43.23
N GLY A 428 -0.36 -40.74 -43.15
CA GLY A 428 1.03 -40.97 -42.75
C GLY A 428 1.18 -41.27 -41.26
N LYS A 429 2.33 -41.86 -40.91
CA LYS A 429 2.59 -42.34 -39.55
C LYS A 429 2.89 -41.18 -38.59
N GLY A 430 2.19 -41.14 -37.46
CA GLY A 430 2.42 -40.14 -36.42
C GLY A 430 1.17 -39.72 -35.68
N TRP A 431 1.33 -38.73 -34.80
CA TRP A 431 0.22 -38.04 -34.14
C TRP A 431 -0.39 -36.99 -35.08
N HIS A 432 -1.71 -36.99 -35.19
CA HIS A 432 -2.50 -36.03 -35.97
C HIS A 432 -3.47 -35.30 -35.06
N LYS A 433 -3.55 -33.97 -35.20
CA LYS A 433 -4.50 -33.11 -34.50
C LYS A 433 -5.87 -33.18 -35.20
N ILE A 434 -6.93 -33.40 -34.44
CA ILE A 434 -8.31 -33.27 -34.89
C ILE A 434 -8.93 -32.07 -34.18
N GLU A 435 -9.42 -31.10 -34.96
CA GLU A 435 -10.01 -29.84 -34.50
C GLU A 435 -11.37 -29.66 -35.18
N VAL A 436 -12.43 -29.45 -34.40
CA VAL A 436 -13.80 -29.29 -34.91
C VAL A 436 -14.42 -28.01 -34.34
N ASP A 437 -14.82 -27.06 -35.20
CA ASP A 437 -15.54 -25.86 -34.76
C ASP A 437 -16.97 -26.24 -34.34
N VAL A 438 -17.34 -25.89 -33.11
CA VAL A 438 -18.64 -26.26 -32.50
C VAL A 438 -19.83 -25.66 -33.27
N SER A 439 -19.66 -24.52 -33.93
CA SER A 439 -20.73 -23.94 -34.76
C SER A 439 -21.06 -24.80 -35.99
N SER A 440 -20.10 -25.59 -36.50
CA SER A 440 -20.36 -26.57 -37.58
C SER A 440 -21.21 -27.75 -37.08
N ILE A 441 -21.02 -28.16 -35.83
CA ILE A 441 -21.81 -29.18 -35.13
C ILE A 441 -23.26 -28.66 -34.98
N LEU A 442 -23.41 -27.49 -34.34
CA LEU A 442 -24.70 -26.87 -34.00
C LEU A 442 -25.53 -26.41 -35.22
N SER A 443 -24.92 -26.22 -36.39
CA SER A 443 -25.61 -25.80 -37.62
C SER A 443 -25.97 -26.95 -38.58
N SER A 444 -25.46 -28.16 -38.32
CA SER A 444 -25.88 -29.37 -39.04
C SER A 444 -27.37 -29.65 -38.81
N LYS A 445 -28.13 -29.96 -39.87
CA LYS A 445 -29.60 -29.86 -39.83
C LYS A 445 -30.31 -31.09 -39.21
N PRO A 446 -31.50 -30.90 -38.60
CA PRO A 446 -32.12 -31.90 -37.73
C PRO A 446 -33.00 -32.90 -38.50
N SER A 447 -32.53 -34.14 -38.63
CA SER A 447 -33.39 -35.31 -38.89
C SER A 447 -33.94 -35.93 -37.60
N ALA A 448 -33.27 -35.68 -36.47
CA ALA A 448 -33.75 -35.94 -35.11
C ALA A 448 -33.49 -34.70 -34.22
N LYS A 449 -34.11 -34.67 -33.03
CA LYS A 449 -33.63 -33.82 -31.93
C LYS A 449 -32.33 -34.44 -31.42
N ILE A 450 -31.19 -33.95 -31.91
CA ILE A 450 -29.90 -34.41 -31.44
C ILE A 450 -29.57 -33.63 -30.18
N ASP A 451 -30.00 -34.13 -29.03
CA ASP A 451 -29.84 -33.41 -27.76
C ASP A 451 -28.40 -33.53 -27.21
N THR A 452 -27.58 -34.49 -27.69
CA THR A 452 -26.21 -34.76 -27.21
C THR A 452 -25.26 -35.34 -28.27
N ILE A 453 -23.95 -35.09 -28.16
CA ILE A 453 -22.87 -35.87 -28.81
C ILE A 453 -22.65 -37.17 -28.04
N THR A 454 -22.61 -38.30 -28.76
CA THR A 454 -22.55 -39.66 -28.18
C THR A 454 -21.47 -40.57 -28.77
N SER A 455 -20.92 -40.23 -29.94
CA SER A 455 -20.02 -41.12 -30.68
C SER A 455 -19.00 -40.37 -31.55
N GLY A 456 -17.88 -41.04 -31.84
CA GLY A 456 -16.89 -40.65 -32.83
C GLY A 456 -16.69 -41.80 -33.80
N TRP A 457 -16.49 -41.48 -35.07
CA TRP A 457 -16.32 -42.43 -36.16
C TRP A 457 -14.97 -42.20 -36.84
N ALA A 458 -14.29 -43.27 -37.21
CA ALA A 458 -13.13 -43.17 -38.08
C ALA A 458 -13.03 -44.38 -39.03
N LEU A 459 -12.66 -44.12 -40.30
CA LEU A 459 -12.42 -45.13 -41.32
C LEU A 459 -10.92 -45.47 -41.34
N PHE A 460 -10.61 -46.75 -41.10
CA PHE A 460 -9.24 -47.25 -40.96
C PHE A 460 -8.85 -48.10 -42.17
N ASN A 461 -7.58 -47.99 -42.57
CA ASN A 461 -6.99 -48.94 -43.51
C ASN A 461 -6.68 -50.26 -42.76
N PRO A 462 -7.16 -51.43 -43.25
CA PRO A 462 -7.03 -52.73 -42.58
C PRO A 462 -5.58 -53.26 -42.44
N SER A 463 -4.58 -52.56 -42.98
CA SER A 463 -3.20 -53.04 -43.06
C SER A 463 -2.41 -52.99 -41.74
N VAL A 464 -2.88 -52.25 -40.72
CA VAL A 464 -2.17 -52.12 -39.43
C VAL A 464 -3.08 -52.44 -38.25
N LYS A 465 -2.71 -53.48 -37.50
CA LYS A 465 -3.54 -54.09 -36.45
C LYS A 465 -3.46 -53.38 -35.10
N GLU A 466 -2.27 -52.94 -34.70
CA GLU A 466 -1.93 -52.55 -33.33
C GLU A 466 -1.20 -51.20 -33.30
N GLY A 467 -1.23 -50.53 -32.14
CA GLY A 467 -0.51 -49.28 -31.89
C GLY A 467 -1.28 -48.00 -32.19
N TRP A 468 -2.55 -48.09 -32.61
CA TRP A 468 -3.45 -46.94 -32.74
C TRP A 468 -3.73 -46.31 -31.37
N LYS A 469 -3.76 -44.98 -31.28
CA LYS A 469 -4.11 -44.26 -30.03
C LYS A 469 -5.06 -43.09 -30.28
N ILE A 470 -5.90 -42.75 -29.31
CA ILE A 470 -6.74 -41.54 -29.28
C ILE A 470 -6.58 -40.84 -27.92
N THR A 471 -6.46 -39.51 -27.86
CA THR A 471 -6.50 -38.76 -26.59
C THR A 471 -7.94 -38.50 -26.14
N PRO A 472 -8.18 -38.14 -24.87
CA PRO A 472 -9.46 -37.55 -24.47
C PRO A 472 -9.84 -36.35 -25.34
N ILE A 473 -11.14 -36.05 -25.42
CA ILE A 473 -11.67 -34.87 -26.12
C ILE A 473 -11.78 -33.71 -25.14
N TYR A 474 -11.21 -32.58 -25.53
CA TYR A 474 -11.25 -31.33 -24.79
C TYR A 474 -12.08 -30.29 -25.55
N GLY A 475 -12.93 -29.58 -24.82
CA GLY A 475 -13.56 -28.34 -25.29
C GLY A 475 -12.64 -27.17 -25.01
N TYR A 476 -12.51 -26.27 -25.98
CA TYR A 476 -11.81 -25.00 -25.85
C TYR A 476 -12.80 -23.86 -26.03
N LYS A 477 -12.78 -22.92 -25.08
CA LYS A 477 -13.61 -21.72 -25.11
C LYS A 477 -12.76 -20.51 -25.47
N ASP A 478 -13.00 -19.95 -26.65
CA ASP A 478 -12.29 -18.76 -27.11
C ASP A 478 -12.97 -17.50 -26.54
N ASN A 479 -12.62 -17.19 -25.28
CA ASN A 479 -13.14 -16.01 -24.59
C ASN A 479 -12.86 -14.71 -25.38
N ASP A 480 -11.79 -14.69 -26.18
CA ASP A 480 -11.40 -13.56 -27.01
C ASP A 480 -12.21 -13.50 -28.32
N LYS A 481 -12.52 -14.62 -28.99
CA LYS A 481 -13.42 -14.68 -30.16
C LYS A 481 -14.82 -14.17 -29.82
N ALA A 482 -15.36 -14.56 -28.65
CA ALA A 482 -16.64 -14.05 -28.16
C ALA A 482 -16.59 -12.54 -27.85
N SER A 483 -15.49 -12.07 -27.24
CA SER A 483 -15.26 -10.66 -26.96
C SER A 483 -15.08 -9.83 -28.24
N LEU A 484 -14.28 -10.28 -29.20
CA LEU A 484 -14.07 -9.68 -30.52
C LEU A 484 -15.36 -9.58 -31.32
N LYS A 485 -16.20 -10.63 -31.32
CA LYS A 485 -17.53 -10.59 -31.96
C LYS A 485 -18.41 -9.50 -31.34
N THR A 486 -18.35 -9.36 -30.01
CA THR A 486 -19.10 -8.35 -29.26
C THR A 486 -18.57 -6.94 -29.52
N ILE A 487 -17.24 -6.74 -29.48
CA ILE A 487 -16.56 -5.49 -29.82
C ILE A 487 -16.94 -5.05 -31.25
N ASN A 488 -16.78 -5.94 -32.24
CA ASN A 488 -17.08 -5.62 -33.64
C ASN A 488 -18.58 -5.30 -33.86
N SER A 489 -19.48 -6.01 -33.16
CA SER A 489 -20.91 -5.68 -33.18
C SER A 489 -21.20 -4.32 -32.56
N ILE A 490 -20.57 -3.98 -31.43
CA ILE A 490 -20.67 -2.67 -30.79
C ILE A 490 -20.16 -1.58 -31.73
N LEU A 491 -18.92 -1.68 -32.22
CA LEU A 491 -18.28 -0.66 -33.07
C LEU A 491 -19.04 -0.45 -34.40
N SER A 492 -19.68 -1.50 -34.93
CA SER A 492 -20.55 -1.41 -36.11
C SER A 492 -21.92 -0.76 -35.82
N SER A 493 -22.35 -0.75 -34.55
CA SER A 493 -23.61 -0.11 -34.11
C SER A 493 -23.46 1.35 -33.67
N LEU A 494 -22.23 1.85 -33.50
CA LEU A 494 -21.98 3.23 -33.10
C LEU A 494 -22.20 4.20 -34.28
N PRO A 495 -22.86 5.36 -34.07
CA PRO A 495 -23.03 6.36 -35.11
C PRO A 495 -21.71 7.07 -35.43
N SER A 496 -21.60 7.64 -36.63
CA SER A 496 -20.41 8.41 -37.04
C SER A 496 -20.26 9.76 -36.30
N SER A 497 -21.26 10.21 -35.55
CA SER A 497 -21.20 11.39 -34.69
C SER A 497 -22.25 11.33 -33.57
N LEU A 498 -21.90 11.93 -32.43
CA LEU A 498 -22.84 12.23 -31.32
C LEU A 498 -23.53 13.60 -31.47
N SER A 499 -23.21 14.38 -32.51
CA SER A 499 -23.86 15.66 -32.77
C SER A 499 -25.33 15.47 -33.17
N GLY A 500 -26.22 16.31 -32.63
CA GLY A 500 -27.67 16.21 -32.86
C GLY A 500 -28.36 15.02 -32.16
N LYS A 501 -27.62 14.15 -31.45
CA LYS A 501 -28.17 13.02 -30.69
C LYS A 501 -28.79 13.44 -29.36
N THR A 502 -29.88 12.75 -28.99
CA THR A 502 -30.51 12.88 -27.66
C THR A 502 -29.56 12.42 -26.55
N ASN A 503 -29.83 12.82 -25.30
CA ASN A 503 -29.02 12.39 -24.15
C ASN A 503 -29.13 10.87 -23.90
N GLN A 504 -30.27 10.26 -24.25
CA GLN A 504 -30.44 8.79 -24.24
C GLN A 504 -29.55 8.08 -25.27
N GLU A 505 -29.61 8.50 -26.54
CA GLU A 505 -28.76 7.92 -27.59
C GLU A 505 -27.26 8.12 -27.29
N LYS A 506 -26.89 9.27 -26.71
CA LYS A 506 -25.54 9.49 -26.19
C LYS A 506 -25.19 8.42 -25.17
N ILE A 507 -25.94 8.25 -24.08
CA ILE A 507 -25.65 7.23 -23.05
C ILE A 507 -25.51 5.84 -23.65
N GLN A 508 -26.41 5.43 -24.54
CA GLN A 508 -26.33 4.12 -25.21
C GLN A 508 -24.97 3.93 -25.90
N CYS A 509 -24.55 4.91 -26.72
CA CYS A 509 -23.27 4.84 -27.42
C CYS A 509 -22.06 4.91 -26.46
N ILE A 510 -22.18 5.72 -25.42
CA ILE A 510 -21.19 5.94 -24.37
C ILE A 510 -20.91 4.66 -23.59
N SER A 511 -21.95 4.04 -23.05
CA SER A 511 -21.87 2.84 -22.23
C SER A 511 -21.45 1.63 -23.08
N LYS A 512 -21.91 1.55 -24.34
CA LYS A 512 -21.39 0.61 -25.35
C LYS A 512 -19.90 0.77 -25.60
N LEU A 513 -19.39 1.98 -25.84
CA LEU A 513 -17.96 2.21 -26.07
C LEU A 513 -17.13 1.85 -24.83
N ALA A 514 -17.59 2.23 -23.63
CA ALA A 514 -16.92 1.88 -22.38
C ALA A 514 -16.83 0.36 -22.18
N TYR A 515 -17.92 -0.36 -22.46
CA TYR A 515 -17.91 -1.83 -22.43
C TYR A 515 -16.99 -2.44 -23.50
N ALA A 516 -16.99 -1.91 -24.73
CA ALA A 516 -16.05 -2.35 -25.76
C ALA A 516 -14.59 -2.10 -25.35
N LYS A 517 -14.26 -0.95 -24.74
CA LYS A 517 -12.92 -0.69 -24.19
C LYS A 517 -12.53 -1.69 -23.10
N LYS A 518 -13.45 -2.05 -22.19
CA LYS A 518 -13.23 -3.10 -21.19
C LYS A 518 -12.90 -4.43 -21.87
N LEU A 519 -13.71 -4.86 -22.83
CA LEU A 519 -13.47 -6.10 -23.58
C LEU A 519 -12.12 -6.06 -24.32
N ILE A 520 -11.78 -4.96 -24.98
CA ILE A 520 -10.48 -4.77 -25.65
C ILE A 520 -9.32 -4.89 -24.65
N SER A 521 -9.46 -4.32 -23.45
CA SER A 521 -8.42 -4.41 -22.42
C SER A 521 -8.22 -5.82 -21.86
N SER A 522 -9.21 -6.71 -21.99
CA SER A 522 -9.13 -8.11 -21.57
C SER A 522 -8.66 -9.08 -22.65
N LEU A 523 -8.57 -8.65 -23.92
CA LEU A 523 -8.01 -9.46 -25.02
C LEU A 523 -6.50 -9.67 -24.84
N ALA A 524 -5.98 -10.78 -25.36
CA ALA A 524 -4.54 -10.94 -25.60
C ALA A 524 -4.03 -9.89 -26.62
N GLU A 525 -2.77 -9.47 -26.52
CA GLU A 525 -2.25 -8.32 -27.31
C GLU A 525 -2.31 -8.56 -28.82
N GLU A 526 -2.00 -9.77 -29.30
CA GLU A 526 -2.08 -10.12 -30.72
C GLU A 526 -3.53 -10.10 -31.25
N LYS A 527 -4.53 -10.19 -30.37
CA LYS A 527 -5.95 -10.02 -30.72
C LYS A 527 -6.35 -8.55 -30.78
N LYS A 528 -5.73 -7.66 -29.98
CA LYS A 528 -6.04 -6.22 -30.00
C LYS A 528 -5.68 -5.58 -31.34
N GLU A 529 -4.62 -6.05 -32.01
CA GLU A 529 -4.26 -5.59 -33.38
C GLU A 529 -5.37 -5.84 -34.42
N THR A 530 -6.26 -6.82 -34.17
CA THR A 530 -7.39 -7.12 -35.07
C THR A 530 -8.60 -6.19 -34.87
N VAL A 531 -8.59 -5.35 -33.83
CA VAL A 531 -9.65 -4.38 -33.54
C VAL A 531 -9.39 -3.08 -34.31
N ASP A 532 -10.45 -2.54 -34.92
CA ASP A 532 -10.39 -1.24 -35.59
C ASP A 532 -10.31 -0.09 -34.57
N MET A 533 -9.12 0.11 -34.02
CA MET A 533 -8.83 1.17 -33.04
C MET A 533 -9.07 2.57 -33.61
N SER A 534 -9.02 2.75 -34.94
CA SER A 534 -9.33 4.05 -35.56
C SER A 534 -10.78 4.50 -35.27
N LYS A 535 -11.73 3.55 -35.20
CA LYS A 535 -13.10 3.82 -34.76
C LYS A 535 -13.19 4.06 -33.25
N VAL A 536 -12.44 3.29 -32.45
CA VAL A 536 -12.41 3.44 -30.98
C VAL A 536 -11.91 4.84 -30.61
N ASP A 537 -10.81 5.30 -31.20
CA ASP A 537 -10.16 6.58 -30.89
C ASP A 537 -10.96 7.77 -31.41
N SER A 538 -11.48 7.67 -32.63
CA SER A 538 -12.38 8.67 -33.23
C SER A 538 -13.64 8.86 -32.37
N PHE A 539 -14.26 7.76 -31.96
CA PHE A 539 -15.47 7.82 -31.13
C PHE A 539 -15.15 8.31 -29.71
N SER A 540 -14.04 7.86 -29.10
CA SER A 540 -13.56 8.35 -27.80
C SER A 540 -13.36 9.86 -27.80
N SER A 541 -12.69 10.38 -28.82
CA SER A 541 -12.43 11.82 -29.00
C SER A 541 -13.71 12.65 -29.19
N SER A 542 -14.78 12.06 -29.73
CA SER A 542 -16.11 12.70 -29.80
C SER A 542 -16.90 12.57 -28.51
N TYR A 543 -16.69 11.50 -27.75
CA TYR A 543 -17.40 11.15 -26.53
C TYR A 543 -16.87 11.92 -25.31
N GLU A 544 -15.56 11.99 -25.10
CA GLU A 544 -14.95 12.67 -23.93
C GLU A 544 -15.26 14.18 -23.91
N LYS A 545 -15.67 14.75 -25.06
CA LYS A 545 -16.18 16.12 -25.18
C LYS A 545 -17.63 16.26 -24.71
N VAL A 546 -18.40 15.17 -24.71
CA VAL A 546 -19.82 15.07 -24.38
C VAL A 546 -20.04 14.53 -22.96
N GLY A 547 -19.21 13.61 -22.46
CA GLY A 547 -19.40 12.98 -21.15
C GLY A 547 -18.41 11.85 -20.85
N ASN A 548 -18.61 11.13 -19.74
CA ASN A 548 -17.89 9.91 -19.36
C ASN A 548 -18.78 8.95 -18.54
N VAL A 549 -18.50 7.64 -18.59
CA VAL A 549 -19.06 6.66 -17.64
C VAL A 549 -18.35 6.89 -16.31
N LEU A 550 -19.15 7.10 -15.27
CA LEU A 550 -18.67 7.37 -13.92
C LEU A 550 -18.75 6.14 -13.04
N TYR A 551 -19.62 5.18 -13.38
CA TYR A 551 -19.85 3.99 -12.57
C TYR A 551 -20.62 2.90 -13.34
N GLY A 552 -20.29 1.64 -13.10
CA GLY A 552 -21.07 0.47 -13.52
C GLY A 552 -20.53 -0.28 -14.73
N ILE A 553 -19.22 -0.17 -14.99
CA ILE A 553 -18.52 -0.97 -16.01
C ILE A 553 -17.29 -1.67 -15.41
N ASN A 554 -16.67 -1.14 -14.34
CA ASN A 554 -15.52 -1.79 -13.72
C ASN A 554 -15.97 -3.00 -12.90
N ASP A 555 -15.21 -4.09 -12.87
CA ASP A 555 -15.50 -5.24 -12.00
C ASP A 555 -15.35 -4.89 -10.50
N ASN A 556 -14.66 -3.76 -10.20
CA ASN A 556 -14.59 -3.17 -8.87
C ASN A 556 -15.81 -2.27 -8.51
N ASP A 557 -16.73 -2.00 -9.44
CA ASP A 557 -17.94 -1.18 -9.18
C ASP A 557 -19.01 -2.07 -8.51
N THR A 558 -19.29 -1.88 -7.21
CA THR A 558 -20.22 -2.74 -6.44
C THR A 558 -21.51 -2.01 -6.06
N LEU A 559 -22.62 -2.38 -6.71
CA LEU A 559 -23.95 -1.83 -6.44
C LEU A 559 -24.53 -2.58 -5.22
N ASN A 560 -24.44 -1.97 -4.04
CA ASN A 560 -24.77 -2.64 -2.78
C ASN A 560 -26.17 -2.24 -2.26
N PRO A 561 -26.99 -3.19 -1.79
CA PRO A 561 -28.30 -2.87 -1.24
C PRO A 561 -28.18 -2.18 0.13
N PHE A 562 -28.99 -1.15 0.33
CA PHE A 562 -28.95 -0.20 1.44
C PHE A 562 -30.36 -0.11 2.08
N GLY A 563 -30.45 0.53 3.25
CA GLY A 563 -31.70 0.56 4.04
C GLY A 563 -31.85 -0.64 4.99
N SER A 564 -33.09 -1.05 5.27
CA SER A 564 -33.43 -2.09 6.25
C SER A 564 -33.01 -3.50 5.78
N GLU A 565 -32.60 -4.36 6.73
CA GLU A 565 -32.24 -5.75 6.43
C GLU A 565 -33.38 -6.52 5.75
N GLU A 566 -34.64 -6.25 6.13
CA GLU A 566 -35.82 -6.84 5.49
C GLU A 566 -35.89 -6.55 3.97
N ASN A 567 -35.43 -5.37 3.52
CA ASN A 567 -35.43 -5.03 2.10
C ASN A 567 -34.18 -5.55 1.37
N LYS A 568 -33.05 -5.69 2.08
CA LYS A 568 -31.86 -6.38 1.54
C LYS A 568 -32.12 -7.87 1.33
N GLU A 569 -32.78 -8.52 2.29
CA GLU A 569 -33.14 -9.93 2.21
C GLU A 569 -34.10 -10.26 1.06
N LYS A 570 -34.82 -9.28 0.51
CA LYS A 570 -35.69 -9.46 -0.68
C LYS A 570 -34.91 -9.45 -2.01
N ILE A 571 -33.63 -9.09 -2.00
CA ILE A 571 -32.76 -9.19 -3.18
C ILE A 571 -32.08 -10.56 -3.19
N GLN A 572 -32.07 -11.22 -4.36
CA GLN A 572 -31.46 -12.54 -4.55
C GLN A 572 -30.00 -12.42 -5.01
N SER A 573 -29.74 -11.56 -6.00
CA SER A 573 -28.40 -11.28 -6.53
C SER A 573 -28.35 -9.91 -7.20
N ILE A 574 -27.15 -9.36 -7.34
CA ILE A 574 -26.85 -8.18 -8.14
C ILE A 574 -25.64 -8.55 -8.98
N ASP A 575 -25.88 -8.79 -10.26
CA ASP A 575 -24.89 -9.34 -11.19
C ASP A 575 -24.66 -8.36 -12.34
N PHE A 576 -23.53 -8.47 -13.04
CA PHE A 576 -23.39 -7.81 -14.34
C PHE A 576 -24.04 -8.65 -15.44
N ASP A 577 -24.89 -8.02 -16.27
CA ASP A 577 -25.44 -8.61 -17.47
C ASP A 577 -24.92 -7.92 -18.74
N SER A 578 -24.50 -8.75 -19.70
CA SER A 578 -24.06 -8.35 -21.05
C SER A 578 -24.92 -8.98 -22.16
N SER A 579 -25.97 -9.73 -21.80
CA SER A 579 -26.68 -10.66 -22.69
C SER A 579 -28.12 -10.26 -23.01
N SER A 580 -28.80 -9.48 -22.15
CA SER A 580 -30.19 -9.08 -22.40
C SER A 580 -30.35 -8.09 -23.56
N SER A 581 -31.59 -7.91 -24.00
CA SER A 581 -31.98 -6.82 -24.93
C SER A 581 -31.70 -5.43 -24.37
N PHE A 582 -31.59 -5.27 -23.04
CA PHE A 582 -31.15 -4.03 -22.44
C PHE A 582 -29.64 -3.88 -22.59
N ALA A 583 -28.87 -4.92 -22.27
CA ALA A 583 -27.42 -4.92 -22.47
C ALA A 583 -27.02 -4.70 -23.95
N SER A 584 -27.79 -5.23 -24.92
CA SER A 584 -27.52 -4.95 -26.35
C SER A 584 -27.67 -3.46 -26.74
N ASN A 585 -28.37 -2.68 -25.92
CA ASN A 585 -28.58 -1.23 -26.11
C ASN A 585 -27.62 -0.36 -25.29
N TYR A 586 -27.12 -0.84 -24.15
CA TYR A 586 -26.28 -0.05 -23.22
C TYR A 586 -24.88 -0.65 -22.94
N GLY A 587 -24.52 -1.79 -23.52
CA GLY A 587 -23.33 -2.53 -23.12
C GLY A 587 -23.57 -3.32 -21.83
N GLN A 588 -22.52 -3.62 -21.07
CA GLN A 588 -22.66 -4.24 -19.75
C GLN A 588 -23.48 -3.33 -18.81
N CYS A 589 -24.39 -3.94 -18.06
CA CYS A 589 -25.33 -3.28 -17.17
C CYS A 589 -25.44 -4.05 -15.85
N PHE A 590 -25.93 -3.42 -14.78
CA PHE A 590 -26.31 -4.16 -13.57
C PHE A 590 -27.67 -4.82 -13.77
N LYS A 591 -27.78 -6.08 -13.35
CA LYS A 591 -29.01 -6.84 -13.25
C LYS A 591 -29.26 -7.17 -11.78
N ILE A 592 -30.26 -6.51 -11.20
CA ILE A 592 -30.75 -6.80 -9.85
C ILE A 592 -31.86 -7.83 -9.96
N ASN A 593 -31.70 -8.96 -9.28
CA ASN A 593 -32.67 -10.05 -9.23
C ASN A 593 -33.41 -10.02 -7.88
N PHE A 594 -34.71 -9.85 -7.89
CA PHE A 594 -35.54 -9.82 -6.67
C PHE A 594 -36.18 -11.18 -6.40
N LYS A 595 -36.21 -11.58 -5.12
CA LYS A 595 -36.89 -12.80 -4.68
C LYS A 595 -38.39 -12.70 -4.97
N LYS A 596 -38.94 -13.81 -5.49
CA LYS A 596 -40.37 -14.03 -5.73
C LYS A 596 -41.22 -13.61 -4.51
N SER A 597 -42.37 -12.99 -4.78
CA SER A 597 -43.35 -12.56 -3.77
C SER A 597 -42.85 -11.49 -2.79
N SER A 598 -42.10 -10.48 -3.28
CA SER A 598 -41.66 -9.29 -2.53
C SER A 598 -42.54 -8.06 -2.86
N PRO A 599 -43.76 -7.91 -2.27
CA PRO A 599 -44.65 -6.78 -2.56
C PRO A 599 -44.11 -5.44 -2.02
N CYS A 600 -44.56 -4.34 -2.65
CA CYS A 600 -44.60 -2.96 -2.12
C CYS A 600 -43.44 -2.59 -1.20
N SER A 601 -42.22 -2.57 -1.74
CA SER A 601 -41.00 -2.27 -0.98
C SER A 601 -40.18 -1.18 -1.67
N VAL A 602 -39.62 -0.28 -0.88
CA VAL A 602 -38.65 0.73 -1.33
C VAL A 602 -37.25 0.12 -1.16
N TYR A 603 -36.57 -0.11 -2.27
CA TYR A 603 -35.22 -0.63 -2.33
C TYR A 603 -34.26 0.55 -2.49
N GLU A 604 -33.33 0.71 -1.55
CA GLU A 604 -32.24 1.65 -1.69
C GLU A 604 -30.99 0.90 -2.13
N PHE A 605 -30.23 1.46 -3.05
CA PHE A 605 -28.93 0.97 -3.49
C PHE A 605 -27.89 2.06 -3.35
N ARG A 606 -26.75 1.70 -2.80
CA ARG A 606 -25.58 2.55 -2.66
C ARG A 606 -24.57 2.18 -3.75
N LEU A 607 -24.00 3.19 -4.39
CA LEU A 607 -22.85 3.02 -5.27
C LEU A 607 -21.57 3.18 -4.45
N ASP A 608 -20.75 2.15 -4.38
CA ASP A 608 -19.44 2.28 -3.72
C ASP A 608 -18.33 2.60 -4.74
N ASN A 609 -17.14 2.96 -4.25
CA ASN A 609 -15.95 3.24 -5.08
C ASN A 609 -16.02 4.46 -6.04
N LEU A 610 -17.05 5.31 -5.98
CA LEU A 610 -17.07 6.61 -6.68
C LEU A 610 -16.11 7.63 -6.03
N SER A 611 -14.91 7.77 -6.59
CA SER A 611 -13.96 8.85 -6.31
C SER A 611 -13.86 9.80 -7.51
N ILE A 612 -14.96 10.51 -7.80
CA ILE A 612 -15.12 11.33 -9.02
C ILE A 612 -15.51 12.77 -8.67
N ASP A 613 -14.82 13.72 -9.31
CA ASP A 613 -15.20 15.13 -9.29
C ASP A 613 -16.34 15.40 -10.29
N PHE A 614 -17.53 15.64 -9.74
CA PHE A 614 -18.73 15.94 -10.51
C PHE A 614 -18.77 17.36 -11.08
N SER A 615 -17.92 18.29 -10.63
CA SER A 615 -17.94 19.71 -11.05
C SER A 615 -17.75 19.90 -12.56
N SER A 616 -17.02 18.97 -13.18
CA SER A 616 -16.72 18.94 -14.62
C SER A 616 -17.90 18.53 -15.50
N TYR A 617 -19.02 18.08 -14.93
CA TYR A 617 -20.24 17.68 -15.63
C TYR A 617 -21.38 18.67 -15.39
N SER A 618 -22.33 18.75 -16.31
CA SER A 618 -23.56 19.54 -16.18
C SER A 618 -24.80 18.67 -15.94
N TYR A 619 -24.75 17.38 -16.30
CA TYR A 619 -25.81 16.41 -16.03
C TYR A 619 -25.25 15.06 -15.59
N LEU A 620 -26.02 14.36 -14.76
CA LEU A 620 -25.86 12.93 -14.45
C LEU A 620 -27.06 12.18 -14.99
N CYS A 621 -26.81 11.11 -15.73
CA CYS A 621 -27.84 10.40 -16.44
C CYS A 621 -27.61 8.88 -16.42
N TYR A 622 -28.71 8.13 -16.45
CA TYR A 622 -28.72 6.67 -16.62
C TYR A 622 -30.05 6.23 -17.23
N SER A 623 -30.16 4.95 -17.57
CA SER A 623 -31.40 4.31 -17.99
C SER A 623 -31.67 3.08 -17.13
N SER A 624 -32.94 2.72 -16.99
CA SER A 624 -33.34 1.46 -16.38
C SER A 624 -34.34 0.72 -17.25
N MET A 625 -34.44 -0.59 -17.05
CA MET A 625 -35.53 -1.41 -17.60
C MET A 625 -36.05 -2.34 -16.51
N ASN A 626 -37.36 -2.35 -16.32
CA ASN A 626 -38.02 -3.29 -15.43
C ASN A 626 -38.61 -4.44 -16.27
N ASP A 627 -38.30 -5.68 -15.88
CA ASP A 627 -38.75 -6.89 -16.57
C ASP A 627 -39.85 -7.61 -15.75
N LEU A 628 -40.78 -6.82 -15.19
CA LEU A 628 -42.01 -7.33 -14.58
C LEU A 628 -42.90 -7.92 -15.67
N CYS A 629 -42.94 -9.25 -15.74
CA CYS A 629 -43.79 -9.97 -16.69
C CYS A 629 -45.28 -9.73 -16.46
N GLU A 630 -46.01 -9.76 -17.58
CA GLU A 630 -47.45 -9.60 -17.75
C GLU A 630 -48.30 -10.32 -16.69
N TRP A 631 -49.23 -9.59 -16.07
CA TRP A 631 -50.39 -10.22 -15.42
C TRP A 631 -51.46 -10.51 -16.47
N GLY A 632 -51.45 -11.73 -17.01
CA GLY A 632 -52.53 -12.27 -17.84
C GLY A 632 -53.79 -12.54 -17.02
N GLY A 633 -54.43 -11.49 -16.51
CA GLY A 633 -55.73 -11.53 -15.84
C GLY A 633 -56.86 -11.23 -16.82
N SER A 634 -57.74 -12.19 -17.06
CA SER A 634 -58.89 -12.05 -17.96
C SER A 634 -59.80 -10.88 -17.57
N SER A 635 -60.24 -10.13 -18.58
CA SER A 635 -61.20 -9.03 -18.46
C SER A 635 -62.55 -9.47 -17.90
N GLU A 636 -62.80 -9.31 -16.60
CA GLU A 636 -64.13 -9.16 -16.01
C GLU A 636 -64.01 -8.74 -14.53
N GLY A 637 -64.23 -7.46 -14.22
CA GLY A 637 -64.14 -6.96 -12.85
C GLY A 637 -63.78 -5.48 -12.74
N TYR A 638 -64.66 -4.59 -13.20
CA TYR A 638 -64.50 -3.14 -13.02
C TYR A 638 -64.46 -2.78 -11.53
N GLY A 639 -63.35 -2.18 -11.10
CA GLY A 639 -63.23 -1.38 -9.89
C GLY A 639 -62.27 -0.23 -10.17
N ASP A 640 -62.69 1.01 -9.90
CA ASP A 640 -61.88 2.21 -10.14
C ASP A 640 -60.61 2.19 -9.26
N TYR A 641 -59.50 1.75 -9.84
CA TYR A 641 -58.16 1.97 -9.28
C TYR A 641 -57.50 3.10 -10.06
N SER A 642 -57.59 4.30 -9.48
CA SER A 642 -56.93 5.51 -9.97
C SER A 642 -55.43 5.29 -10.14
N TYR A 643 -54.96 5.47 -11.38
CA TYR A 643 -53.58 5.32 -11.83
C TYR A 643 -52.57 6.06 -10.95
N LEU A 644 -51.66 5.31 -10.31
CA LEU A 644 -50.35 5.76 -9.83
C LEU A 644 -49.35 4.62 -10.01
N ILE A 645 -48.67 4.59 -11.16
CA ILE A 645 -47.45 3.79 -11.33
C ILE A 645 -46.31 4.66 -10.79
N ASP A 646 -46.01 4.52 -9.51
CA ASP A 646 -44.98 5.27 -8.79
C ASP A 646 -43.70 4.42 -8.64
N ASP A 647 -43.29 3.77 -9.73
CA ASP A 647 -42.02 3.02 -9.83
C ASP A 647 -40.88 3.99 -10.15
N ASP A 648 -40.73 4.99 -9.28
CA ASP A 648 -39.76 6.07 -9.42
C ASP A 648 -38.35 5.58 -9.05
N ILE A 649 -37.36 5.80 -9.92
CA ILE A 649 -35.94 5.71 -9.54
C ILE A 649 -35.41 7.13 -9.28
N LYS A 650 -34.99 7.38 -8.04
CA LYS A 650 -34.48 8.67 -7.60
C LYS A 650 -33.00 8.57 -7.25
N LEU A 651 -32.20 9.50 -7.74
CA LEU A 651 -30.80 9.65 -7.35
C LEU A 651 -30.73 10.67 -6.20
N ASP A 652 -30.53 10.20 -4.96
CA ASP A 652 -30.39 11.08 -3.80
C ASP A 652 -29.01 11.76 -3.83
N LEU A 653 -29.00 12.97 -4.41
CA LEU A 653 -27.91 13.92 -4.36
C LEU A 653 -28.42 15.16 -3.63
N ALA A 654 -27.74 15.55 -2.57
CA ALA A 654 -28.08 16.76 -1.83
C ALA A 654 -28.06 17.98 -2.79
N ALA A 655 -29.22 18.62 -2.94
CA ALA A 655 -29.46 19.88 -3.66
C ALA A 655 -29.53 19.89 -5.22
N ASN A 656 -29.91 18.80 -5.90
CA ASN A 656 -30.21 18.86 -7.35
C ASN A 656 -31.71 18.93 -7.70
N LYS A 657 -32.04 19.59 -8.82
CA LYS A 657 -33.40 19.59 -9.42
C LYS A 657 -33.48 18.50 -10.50
N GLN A 658 -34.32 17.49 -10.27
CA GLN A 658 -34.69 16.52 -11.31
C GLN A 658 -35.40 17.27 -12.45
N LYS A 659 -34.87 17.17 -13.67
CA LYS A 659 -35.35 17.98 -14.80
C LYS A 659 -36.40 17.26 -15.62
N TYR A 660 -36.16 15.97 -15.90
CA TYR A 660 -37.09 15.07 -16.54
C TYR A 660 -36.89 13.64 -16.01
N GLY A 661 -37.90 13.09 -15.35
CA GLY A 661 -38.21 11.67 -15.53
C GLY A 661 -39.21 11.61 -16.67
N LEU A 662 -38.87 10.96 -17.78
CA LEU A 662 -39.88 10.60 -18.77
C LEU A 662 -40.65 9.40 -18.18
N PRO A 663 -41.95 9.51 -17.87
CA PRO A 663 -42.74 8.31 -17.59
C PRO A 663 -42.64 7.41 -18.82
N GLY A 664 -42.49 6.10 -18.58
CA GLY A 664 -42.14 5.15 -19.64
C GLY A 664 -43.03 5.28 -20.87
N PHE A 665 -42.44 5.15 -22.06
CA PHE A 665 -43.19 5.13 -23.31
C PHE A 665 -44.21 4.00 -23.26
N TYR A 666 -45.49 4.35 -23.13
CA TYR A 666 -46.58 3.47 -23.50
C TYR A 666 -46.45 3.21 -25.00
N VAL A 667 -46.25 1.94 -25.37
CA VAL A 667 -46.66 1.44 -26.66
C VAL A 667 -48.10 0.98 -26.48
N ASP A 668 -49.00 1.41 -27.37
CA ASP A 668 -50.44 1.14 -27.25
C ASP A 668 -50.75 -0.35 -27.05
N ASP A 669 -51.76 -0.62 -26.23
CA ASP A 669 -52.49 -1.89 -26.08
C ASP A 669 -51.72 -3.15 -25.60
N GLY A 670 -50.62 -3.02 -24.83
CA GLY A 670 -49.97 -4.19 -24.22
C GLY A 670 -49.12 -3.95 -22.97
N LEU A 671 -49.10 -4.93 -22.06
CA LEU A 671 -48.25 -5.00 -20.86
C LEU A 671 -46.77 -5.09 -21.27
N GLY A 672 -46.09 -3.93 -21.41
CA GLY A 672 -44.75 -3.83 -22.01
C GLY A 672 -43.60 -3.60 -21.02
N LYS A 673 -42.41 -4.10 -21.38
CA LYS A 673 -41.14 -3.80 -20.69
C LYS A 673 -40.78 -2.32 -20.83
N GLY A 674 -41.04 -1.52 -19.81
CA GLY A 674 -40.71 -0.10 -19.80
C GLY A 674 -39.21 0.15 -19.68
N ILE A 675 -38.64 0.94 -20.61
CA ILE A 675 -37.31 1.55 -20.45
C ILE A 675 -37.51 3.00 -20.00
N SER A 676 -36.98 3.33 -18.82
CA SER A 676 -37.00 4.68 -18.26
C SER A 676 -35.65 5.35 -18.44
N PHE A 677 -35.66 6.66 -18.73
CA PHE A 677 -34.47 7.49 -18.86
C PHE A 677 -34.51 8.61 -17.83
N PHE A 678 -33.41 8.79 -17.09
CA PHE A 678 -33.31 9.76 -16.01
C PHE A 678 -32.17 10.74 -16.25
N GLU A 679 -32.45 12.03 -16.09
CA GLU A 679 -31.50 13.14 -16.26
C GLU A 679 -31.59 14.11 -15.07
N TYR A 680 -30.49 14.22 -14.32
CA TYR A 680 -30.32 15.09 -13.18
C TYR A 680 -29.35 16.21 -13.57
N GLN A 681 -29.85 17.45 -13.59
CA GLN A 681 -28.97 18.59 -13.80
C GLN A 681 -28.17 18.85 -12.52
N ILE A 682 -26.85 19.01 -12.64
CA ILE A 682 -25.98 19.40 -11.53
C ILE A 682 -26.16 20.91 -11.30
N ASP A 683 -26.58 21.29 -10.09
CA ASP A 683 -26.60 22.69 -9.67
C ASP A 683 -25.17 23.14 -9.29
N LYS A 684 -24.64 24.12 -10.02
CA LYS A 684 -23.27 24.64 -9.83
C LYS A 684 -23.21 25.84 -8.88
N GLU A 685 -24.34 26.32 -8.37
CA GLU A 685 -24.41 27.51 -7.50
C GLU A 685 -24.30 27.18 -5.99
N GLN A 686 -24.16 25.90 -5.60
CA GLN A 686 -23.96 25.50 -4.21
C GLN A 686 -22.52 25.08 -3.90
N GLU A 687 -21.71 26.02 -3.40
CA GLU A 687 -20.28 25.85 -3.03
C GLU A 687 -20.03 24.96 -1.78
N SER A 688 -20.83 23.92 -1.51
CA SER A 688 -20.62 23.05 -0.34
C SER A 688 -19.86 21.76 -0.70
N ASN A 689 -18.66 21.61 -0.15
CA ASN A 689 -17.66 20.55 -0.40
C ASN A 689 -18.05 19.11 0.02
N GLN A 690 -19.33 18.71 -0.08
CA GLN A 690 -19.78 17.34 0.21
C GLN A 690 -20.85 16.85 -0.78
N PHE A 691 -20.43 16.51 -1.99
CA PHE A 691 -21.19 15.57 -2.82
C PHE A 691 -21.27 14.23 -2.06
N LYS A 692 -22.47 13.89 -1.57
CA LYS A 692 -22.72 12.58 -0.95
C LYS A 692 -22.71 11.50 -2.02
N ILE A 693 -22.31 10.30 -1.62
CA ILE A 693 -22.37 9.08 -2.43
C ILE A 693 -23.78 8.98 -3.07
N PRO A 694 -23.90 8.92 -4.41
CA PRO A 694 -25.20 8.82 -5.05
C PRO A 694 -25.90 7.53 -4.62
N ARG A 695 -27.19 7.64 -4.25
CA ARG A 695 -28.03 6.48 -3.93
C ARG A 695 -29.15 6.37 -4.94
N PHE A 696 -29.41 5.17 -5.44
CA PHE A 696 -30.64 4.88 -6.17
C PHE A 696 -31.71 4.45 -5.19
N VAL A 697 -32.83 5.15 -5.16
CA VAL A 697 -34.06 4.70 -4.49
C VAL A 697 -34.99 4.18 -5.58
N TYR A 698 -35.29 2.89 -5.57
CA TYR A 698 -36.25 2.23 -6.47
C TYR A 698 -37.44 1.73 -5.66
N GLN A 699 -38.61 2.31 -5.93
CA GLN A 699 -39.86 1.79 -5.39
C GLN A 699 -40.46 0.78 -6.38
N ASN A 700 -40.90 -0.38 -5.89
CA ASN A 700 -41.72 -1.30 -6.67
C ASN A 700 -43.08 -1.43 -5.99
N SER A 701 -44.14 -1.00 -6.68
CA SER A 701 -45.51 -1.03 -6.15
C SER A 701 -46.25 -2.36 -6.42
N TRP A 702 -45.60 -3.34 -7.06
CA TRP A 702 -46.25 -4.54 -7.60
C TRP A 702 -45.73 -5.85 -6.99
N SER A 703 -46.65 -6.79 -6.74
CA SER A 703 -46.34 -8.13 -6.21
C SER A 703 -46.19 -9.17 -7.32
N SER A 704 -44.96 -9.51 -7.68
CA SER A 704 -44.71 -10.54 -8.69
C SER A 704 -44.73 -11.96 -8.11
N THR A 705 -45.38 -12.89 -8.83
CA THR A 705 -45.36 -14.34 -8.56
C THR A 705 -44.20 -15.05 -9.25
N VAL A 706 -43.34 -14.32 -9.96
CA VAL A 706 -42.10 -14.79 -10.61
C VAL A 706 -40.91 -13.95 -10.17
N ASN A 707 -39.68 -14.38 -10.49
CA ASN A 707 -38.50 -13.54 -10.30
C ASN A 707 -38.65 -12.27 -11.14
N SER A 708 -38.27 -11.14 -10.58
CA SER A 708 -38.37 -9.84 -11.22
C SER A 708 -36.96 -9.26 -11.38
N TYR A 709 -36.69 -8.62 -12.50
CA TYR A 709 -35.36 -8.08 -12.81
C TYR A 709 -35.44 -6.57 -13.05
N LEU A 710 -34.60 -5.82 -12.34
CA LEU A 710 -34.30 -4.42 -12.66
C LEU A 710 -32.93 -4.37 -13.31
N TYR A 711 -32.87 -3.87 -14.54
CA TYR A 711 -31.64 -3.58 -15.24
C TYR A 711 -31.32 -2.09 -15.09
N LEU A 712 -30.06 -1.76 -14.79
CA LEU A 712 -29.56 -0.39 -14.69
C LEU A 712 -28.36 -0.22 -15.62
N SER A 713 -28.40 0.80 -16.49
CA SER A 713 -27.23 1.18 -17.29
C SER A 713 -26.12 1.72 -16.38
N PRO A 714 -24.88 1.80 -16.87
CA PRO A 714 -23.85 2.60 -16.21
C PRO A 714 -24.33 4.04 -15.98
N LEU A 715 -23.87 4.66 -14.90
CA LEU A 715 -24.08 6.08 -14.62
C LEU A 715 -23.12 6.90 -15.49
N VAL A 716 -23.65 7.88 -16.20
CA VAL A 716 -22.92 8.72 -17.15
C VAL A 716 -23.02 10.18 -16.75
N GLY A 717 -21.88 10.86 -16.65
CA GLY A 717 -21.82 12.32 -16.56
C GLY A 717 -21.74 12.92 -17.96
N LEU A 718 -22.57 13.93 -18.25
CA LEU A 718 -22.51 14.72 -19.49
C LEU A 718 -22.01 16.13 -19.17
N LYS A 719 -21.14 16.68 -20.02
CA LYS A 719 -20.48 17.99 -19.83
C LYS A 719 -21.38 19.17 -20.14
#